data_AF-A0A2G6GK84-F1
#
_entry.id   AF-A0A2G6GK84-F1
#
_cell.length_a   1.000
_cell.length_b   1.000
_cell.length_c   1.000
_cell.angle_alpha   90.00
_cell.angle_beta   90.00
_cell.angle_gamma   90.00
#
_symmetry.space_group_name_H-M   'P 1'
#
loop_
_entity.id
_entity.type
_entity.pdbx_description
1 polymer ?
#
loop_
_entity_poly.entity_id
_entity_poly.type
_entity_poly.pdbx_seq_one_letter_code
_entity_poly.pdbx_strand_id
1 'polypeptide(L)'
;MATWQIVQKSAYLSDFVELNKNLQQAVVKAVTELEQDPVTPRGDTIKKMKGWKNVWRYRLGSFRLVYAVKPEAKLIQLLAIGPRGAIYQRFNVPDSWDAPDTAVSFGPELAAKPEWMNHPEWFQPKEQKSQKEKLPRKLTPSLLAKWRIDPQFQEPLMRCLYAEDLLNIPDNKVPADVLGRIMDGLYPATANQIAAQADQVLFDPEDLIRYAEGTLTGFLLKLDEQQEPLTNWALAGPTLVKGGPGSGKSTVALYRLREIVTHHLAETGEVPSILFTTYTNALINSSESLLRQLLQDVLKLKSNGSLPKEIRITTLHKTAQWIARRSGEKFDMAWDNQREEALRAALASLQPKELGDAAKIVTANALDGLREDYLLAEFDWVIEGQNCHSEADYLAADRAGRGIPFSQGKRKAVWQLYTAYRENLLSQGKYTWGHLIQFALNQVQSGEFSNRWDYVIVDEAQDLPPAALALAVELCREPSGVFLTADANQSLYNRGFRWTRVHENLNVKGRTRILQRNHRSTRQIAAAACEIMAPIPDFDAEVMKQEYVHVGTKPVIYGAAGSEDQTRWIANQIYQAARTLRLPINAATVLVYSSSVGKPLANTLTECGLPAKFMNSSQFDLEEPCIKVTTLHAAKGLEFPIVVVAHVEAGRLPRETDATDPDEIVTHLQEQRRLFFVGCTRAMRHLFVTYDRQLPSSFLADLTDGQWQWESSS
;
A
#
# COMPACT_ATOMS: atom_id res chain seq x y z
N MET A 1 -25.17 -14.76 23.28
CA MET A 1 -23.97 -14.65 24.13
C MET A 1 -22.91 -13.97 23.28
N ALA A 2 -22.29 -12.88 23.74
CA ALA A 2 -21.33 -12.15 22.92
C ALA A 2 -20.05 -12.97 22.75
N THR A 3 -19.71 -13.31 21.50
CA THR A 3 -18.48 -14.01 21.10
C THR A 3 -17.25 -13.13 21.37
N TRP A 4 -16.13 -13.75 21.73
CA TRP A 4 -14.87 -13.04 21.91
C TRP A 4 -14.28 -12.70 20.54
N GLN A 5 -13.85 -11.46 20.34
CA GLN A 5 -13.16 -11.09 19.11
C GLN A 5 -11.74 -11.64 19.15
N ILE A 6 -11.29 -12.24 18.05
CA ILE A 6 -9.94 -12.76 17.91
C ILE A 6 -9.11 -11.83 17.03
N VAL A 7 -7.94 -11.48 17.53
CA VAL A 7 -6.90 -10.82 16.76
C VAL A 7 -5.63 -11.65 16.81
N GLN A 8 -4.75 -11.44 15.86
CA GLN A 8 -3.50 -12.18 15.76
C GLN A 8 -2.37 -11.27 15.28
N LYS A 9 -1.12 -11.70 15.51
CA LYS A 9 0.09 -11.04 15.03
C LYS A 9 0.65 -11.77 13.81
N SER A 10 1.28 -11.07 12.87
CA SER A 10 1.87 -11.70 11.67
C SER A 10 2.84 -12.85 11.99
N ALA A 11 3.55 -12.80 13.12
CA ALA A 11 4.38 -13.92 13.59
C ALA A 11 3.58 -15.19 13.90
N TYR A 12 2.37 -15.05 14.45
CA TYR A 12 1.45 -16.17 14.67
C TYR A 12 1.01 -16.80 13.35
N LEU A 13 0.72 -16.00 12.32
CA LEU A 13 0.39 -16.52 10.99
C LEU A 13 1.53 -17.32 10.39
N SER A 14 2.75 -16.79 10.47
CA SER A 14 3.95 -17.49 10.02
C SER A 14 4.08 -18.84 10.72
N ASP A 15 3.99 -18.85 12.06
CA ASP A 15 4.01 -20.10 12.84
C ASP A 15 2.90 -21.08 12.41
N PHE A 16 1.70 -20.58 12.06
CA PHE A 16 0.54 -21.39 11.67
C PHE A 16 0.72 -22.04 10.28
N VAL A 17 1.20 -21.28 9.30
CA VAL A 17 1.41 -21.76 7.92
C VAL A 17 2.43 -22.90 7.88
N GLU A 18 3.41 -22.89 8.77
CA GLU A 18 4.43 -23.94 8.87
C GLU A 18 3.94 -25.25 9.51
N LEU A 19 2.76 -25.24 10.14
CA LEU A 19 2.20 -26.44 10.72
C LEU A 19 1.73 -27.43 9.64
N ASN A 20 1.56 -28.69 10.05
CA ASN A 20 1.03 -29.71 9.14
C ASN A 20 -0.49 -29.68 9.28
N LYS A 21 -1.21 -30.21 8.29
CA LYS A 21 -2.66 -30.17 8.26
C LYS A 21 -3.33 -30.61 9.57
N ASN A 22 -2.83 -31.68 10.20
CA ASN A 22 -3.37 -32.16 11.49
C ASN A 22 -3.20 -31.15 12.63
N LEU A 23 -2.05 -30.47 12.73
CA LEU A 23 -1.84 -29.44 13.75
C LEU A 23 -2.57 -28.15 13.42
N GLN A 24 -2.67 -27.76 12.14
CA GLN A 24 -3.47 -26.61 11.70
C GLN A 24 -4.92 -26.79 12.14
N GLN A 25 -5.51 -27.97 11.86
CA GLN A 25 -6.86 -28.30 12.32
C GLN A 25 -6.99 -28.30 13.85
N ALA A 26 -5.98 -28.79 14.57
CA ALA A 26 -5.98 -28.76 16.03
C ALA A 26 -5.92 -27.32 16.58
N VAL A 27 -5.17 -26.43 15.91
CA VAL A 27 -5.12 -25.01 16.26
C VAL A 27 -6.46 -24.34 15.97
N VAL A 28 -7.05 -24.55 14.79
CA VAL A 28 -8.38 -24.00 14.46
C VAL A 28 -9.39 -24.42 15.52
N LYS A 29 -9.47 -25.71 15.85
CA LYS A 29 -10.33 -26.22 16.92
C LYS A 29 -10.08 -25.51 18.26
N ALA A 30 -8.81 -25.30 18.62
CA ALA A 30 -8.46 -24.58 19.84
C ALA A 30 -8.90 -23.12 19.80
N VAL A 31 -8.74 -22.44 18.67
CA VAL A 31 -9.18 -21.05 18.46
C VAL A 31 -10.71 -20.95 18.57
N THR A 32 -11.47 -21.88 17.98
CA THR A 32 -12.94 -21.98 18.15
C THR A 32 -13.35 -22.17 19.62
N GLU A 33 -12.62 -23.02 20.36
CA GLU A 33 -12.86 -23.21 21.79
C GLU A 33 -12.55 -21.96 22.63
N LEU A 34 -11.51 -21.21 22.24
CA LEU A 34 -11.11 -19.96 22.89
C LEU A 34 -12.11 -18.83 22.63
N GLU A 35 -12.68 -18.75 21.42
CA GLU A 35 -13.71 -17.76 21.05
C GLU A 35 -14.92 -17.79 21.99
N GLN A 36 -15.25 -18.96 22.53
CA GLN A 36 -16.35 -19.15 23.46
C GLN A 36 -15.96 -18.81 24.90
N ASP A 37 -14.79 -19.27 25.35
CA ASP A 37 -14.31 -19.06 26.71
C ASP A 37 -12.78 -19.22 26.79
N PRO A 38 -12.02 -18.10 26.79
CA PRO A 38 -10.56 -18.12 26.74
C PRO A 38 -9.88 -18.06 28.12
N VAL A 39 -10.63 -17.82 29.20
CA VAL A 39 -10.08 -17.53 30.54
C VAL A 39 -10.34 -18.62 31.57
N THR A 40 -11.24 -19.57 31.32
CA THR A 40 -11.49 -20.65 32.28
C THR A 40 -10.39 -21.72 32.17
N PRO A 41 -9.63 -21.99 33.24
CA PRO A 41 -8.63 -23.05 33.23
C PRO A 41 -9.29 -24.42 32.99
N ARG A 42 -8.80 -25.18 32.02
CA ARG A 42 -9.30 -26.52 31.68
C ARG A 42 -8.20 -27.55 31.91
N GLY A 43 -7.90 -27.81 33.19
CA GLY A 43 -6.83 -28.72 33.62
C GLY A 43 -5.47 -28.34 33.04
N ASP A 44 -4.88 -29.26 32.28
CA ASP A 44 -3.58 -29.09 31.62
C ASP A 44 -3.68 -28.49 30.20
N THR A 45 -4.90 -28.29 29.70
CA THR A 45 -5.18 -27.82 28.35
C THR A 45 -5.04 -26.31 28.26
N ILE A 46 -5.83 -25.57 29.05
CA ILE A 46 -5.74 -24.11 29.17
C ILE A 46 -5.15 -23.75 30.52
N LYS A 47 -4.02 -23.04 30.53
CA LYS A 47 -3.36 -22.62 31.77
C LYS A 47 -2.79 -21.21 31.65
N LYS A 48 -2.98 -20.40 32.69
CA LYS A 48 -2.34 -19.09 32.81
C LYS A 48 -0.82 -19.24 32.94
N MET A 49 -0.05 -18.43 32.23
CA MET A 49 1.41 -18.44 32.34
C MET A 49 1.85 -17.73 33.63
N LYS A 50 2.79 -18.34 34.36
CA LYS A 50 3.38 -17.73 35.56
C LYS A 50 4.22 -16.51 35.15
N GLY A 51 4.15 -15.42 35.91
CA GLY A 51 4.88 -14.18 35.64
C GLY A 51 4.18 -13.19 34.69
N TRP A 52 3.04 -13.56 34.10
CA TRP A 52 2.32 -12.72 33.15
C TRP A 52 0.89 -12.42 33.64
N LYS A 53 0.45 -11.16 33.54
CA LYS A 53 -0.86 -10.72 34.04
C LYS A 53 -2.03 -11.35 33.30
N ASN A 54 -1.93 -11.51 31.98
CA ASN A 54 -3.04 -11.92 31.12
C ASN A 54 -2.64 -12.82 29.94
N VAL A 55 -1.48 -13.49 30.03
CA VAL A 55 -1.01 -14.44 29.02
C VAL A 55 -1.33 -15.87 29.44
N TRP A 56 -1.82 -16.65 28.48
CA TRP A 56 -2.29 -18.01 28.64
C TRP A 56 -1.65 -18.92 27.60
N ARG A 57 -1.71 -20.22 27.89
CA ARG A 57 -1.29 -21.27 26.95
C ARG A 57 -2.40 -22.28 26.73
N TYR A 58 -2.53 -22.73 25.49
CA TYR A 58 -3.34 -23.86 25.08
C TYR A 58 -2.42 -25.04 24.68
N ARG A 59 -2.72 -26.26 25.15
CA ARG A 59 -1.94 -27.48 24.88
C ARG A 59 -2.41 -28.18 23.60
N LEU A 60 -1.52 -28.28 22.62
CA LEU A 60 -1.73 -28.97 21.34
C LEU A 60 -0.77 -30.17 21.22
N GLY A 61 -0.92 -31.16 22.11
CA GLY A 61 0.01 -32.30 22.18
C GLY A 61 1.44 -31.90 22.56
N SER A 62 2.39 -32.02 21.63
CA SER A 62 3.79 -31.57 21.78
C SER A 62 3.99 -30.07 21.49
N PHE A 63 2.99 -29.41 20.91
CA PHE A 63 2.96 -27.98 20.60
C PHE A 63 2.15 -27.20 21.63
N ARG A 64 2.36 -25.88 21.68
CA ARG A 64 1.59 -24.95 22.49
C ARG A 64 1.16 -23.79 21.61
N LEU A 65 -0.05 -23.31 21.85
CA LEU A 65 -0.53 -22.02 21.38
C LEU A 65 -0.45 -21.05 22.55
N VAL A 66 0.19 -19.91 22.37
CA VAL A 66 0.27 -18.83 23.36
C VAL A 66 -0.62 -17.69 22.91
N TYR A 67 -1.46 -17.21 23.82
CA TYR A 67 -2.41 -16.14 23.55
C TYR A 67 -2.55 -15.24 24.78
N ALA A 68 -2.95 -14.00 24.55
CA ALA A 68 -3.26 -13.05 25.60
C ALA A 68 -4.74 -12.66 25.54
N VAL A 69 -5.28 -12.27 26.69
CA VAL A 69 -6.72 -11.97 26.82
C VAL A 69 -6.91 -10.60 27.44
N LYS A 70 -7.83 -9.80 26.90
CA LYS A 70 -8.31 -8.56 27.51
C LYS A 70 -9.81 -8.71 27.84
N PRO A 71 -10.17 -9.13 29.07
CA PRO A 71 -11.56 -9.45 29.42
C PRO A 71 -12.52 -8.28 29.26
N GLU A 72 -12.08 -7.07 29.60
CA GLU A 72 -12.87 -5.83 29.48
C GLU A 72 -13.32 -5.55 28.04
N ALA A 73 -12.49 -5.92 27.06
CA ALA A 73 -12.76 -5.72 25.63
C ALA A 73 -13.25 -6.99 24.92
N LYS A 74 -13.46 -8.10 25.66
CA LYS A 74 -13.75 -9.43 25.10
C LYS A 74 -12.83 -9.80 23.94
N LEU A 75 -11.53 -9.56 24.10
CA LEU A 75 -10.53 -9.73 23.05
C LEU A 75 -9.54 -10.85 23.38
N ILE A 76 -9.26 -11.69 22.38
CA ILE A 76 -8.22 -12.72 22.39
C ILE A 76 -7.16 -12.34 21.37
N GLN A 77 -5.90 -12.28 21.76
CA GLN A 77 -4.78 -12.02 20.87
C GLN A 77 -3.92 -13.27 20.75
N LEU A 78 -3.85 -13.85 19.55
CA LEU A 78 -3.00 -14.99 19.25
C LEU A 78 -1.56 -14.51 19.02
N LEU A 79 -0.62 -15.04 19.80
CA LEU A 79 0.75 -14.51 19.84
C LEU A 79 1.76 -15.41 19.13
N ALA A 80 1.69 -16.73 19.36
CA ALA A 80 2.66 -17.67 18.81
C ALA A 80 2.17 -19.12 18.87
N ILE A 81 2.66 -19.95 17.95
CA ILE A 81 2.54 -21.42 18.00
C ILE A 81 3.93 -22.04 17.93
N GLY A 82 4.17 -23.11 18.69
CA GLY A 82 5.46 -23.78 18.63
C GLY A 82 5.63 -24.95 19.59
N PRO A 83 6.74 -25.71 19.46
CA PRO A 83 7.02 -26.87 20.31
C PRO A 83 7.20 -26.47 21.77
N ARG A 84 6.68 -27.28 22.70
CA ARG A 84 6.71 -27.02 24.16
C ARG A 84 8.07 -26.55 24.70
N GLY A 85 9.17 -27.15 24.23
CA GLY A 85 10.52 -26.85 24.73
C GLY A 85 11.15 -25.56 24.19
N ALA A 86 10.64 -25.02 23.07
CA ALA A 86 11.22 -23.86 22.39
C ALA A 86 10.32 -22.63 22.50
N ILE A 87 9.00 -22.80 22.49
CA ILE A 87 8.05 -21.69 22.46
C ILE A 87 8.20 -20.72 23.63
N TYR A 88 8.49 -21.23 24.83
CA TYR A 88 8.67 -20.38 26.00
C TYR A 88 9.94 -19.54 25.91
N GLN A 89 10.96 -19.94 25.15
CA GLN A 89 12.18 -19.12 24.97
C GLN A 89 11.86 -17.78 24.30
N ARG A 90 10.78 -17.69 23.50
CA ARG A 90 10.28 -16.42 22.93
C ARG A 90 9.75 -15.46 23.99
N PHE A 91 9.38 -15.98 25.16
CA PHE A 91 8.70 -15.27 26.24
C PHE A 91 9.42 -15.38 27.60
N ASN A 92 10.65 -15.91 27.64
CA ASN A 92 11.32 -16.25 28.90
C ASN A 92 12.77 -15.77 28.86
N VAL A 93 12.99 -14.57 29.41
CA VAL A 93 14.34 -14.07 29.75
C VAL A 93 14.30 -13.41 31.12
N PRO A 94 14.71 -14.11 32.19
CA PRO A 94 15.45 -13.52 33.29
C PRO A 94 16.93 -13.37 32.86
N ASP A 95 17.50 -12.18 33.03
CA ASP A 95 18.93 -11.86 32.89
C ASP A 95 19.55 -11.85 31.47
N SER A 96 19.14 -10.89 30.63
CA SER A 96 20.01 -10.33 29.57
C SER A 96 20.25 -8.84 29.83
N TRP A 97 21.40 -8.32 29.39
CA TRP A 97 21.76 -6.88 29.49
C TRP A 97 20.70 -5.92 28.89
N ASP A 98 19.74 -6.45 28.13
CA ASP A 98 18.54 -5.80 27.64
C ASP A 98 17.29 -6.32 28.39
N ALA A 99 17.09 -5.93 29.65
CA ALA A 99 15.84 -6.19 30.35
C ALA A 99 14.94 -4.94 30.28
N PRO A 100 13.96 -4.87 29.34
CA PRO A 100 12.85 -3.94 29.46
C PRO A 100 11.71 -4.57 30.27
N ASP A 101 10.95 -3.70 30.93
CA ASP A 101 9.88 -4.00 31.87
C ASP A 101 9.05 -5.24 31.55
N THR A 102 8.92 -6.08 32.56
CA THR A 102 8.14 -7.32 32.57
C THR A 102 6.63 -7.04 32.49
N ALA A 103 6.12 -6.78 31.29
CA ALA A 103 4.73 -6.99 30.92
C ALA A 103 4.57 -6.92 29.39
N VAL A 104 3.84 -7.88 28.79
CA VAL A 104 3.18 -7.64 27.49
C VAL A 104 2.08 -6.63 27.83
N SER A 105 2.46 -5.36 27.86
CA SER A 105 1.57 -4.25 28.10
C SER A 105 0.79 -4.01 26.82
N PHE A 106 -0.51 -4.20 26.91
CA PHE A 106 -1.45 -3.69 25.92
C PHE A 106 -1.38 -2.18 26.03
N GLY A 107 -1.16 -1.44 24.92
CA GLY A 107 -1.28 0.02 24.94
C GLY A 107 -2.57 0.44 25.66
N PRO A 108 -2.49 1.45 26.55
CA PRO A 108 -2.02 2.79 26.18
C PRO A 108 -1.03 3.42 27.19
N GLU A 109 0.24 3.01 27.20
CA GLU A 109 1.31 3.66 27.99
C GLU A 109 2.60 3.94 27.19
N LEU A 110 2.47 4.33 25.92
CA LEU A 110 3.58 4.95 25.16
C LEU A 110 3.29 6.41 24.76
N ALA A 111 2.35 7.05 25.47
CA ALA A 111 2.06 8.48 25.35
C ALA A 111 2.65 9.31 26.52
N ALA A 112 3.33 8.69 27.49
CA ALA A 112 4.15 9.42 28.45
C ALA A 112 5.56 9.60 27.85
N LYS A 113 6.07 10.84 27.81
CA LYS A 113 7.44 11.16 27.33
C LYS A 113 8.44 10.17 27.95
N PRO A 114 9.12 9.31 27.19
CA PRO A 114 9.89 8.25 27.82
C PRO A 114 11.36 8.68 27.99
N GLU A 115 11.98 8.24 29.08
CA GLU A 115 13.33 8.60 29.57
C GLU A 115 14.46 8.42 28.54
N TRP A 116 14.25 7.66 27.46
CA TRP A 116 15.24 7.44 26.40
C TRP A 116 15.60 8.71 25.60
N MET A 117 14.82 9.80 25.69
CA MET A 117 15.23 11.09 25.11
C MET A 117 16.48 11.69 25.77
N ASN A 118 16.85 11.21 26.97
CA ASN A 118 18.01 11.70 27.71
C ASN A 118 19.29 10.85 27.51
N HIS A 119 19.23 9.77 26.71
CA HIS A 119 20.34 8.81 26.53
C HIS A 119 20.67 8.54 25.05
N PRO A 120 21.25 9.51 24.32
CA PRO A 120 21.65 9.35 22.91
C PRO A 120 22.74 8.28 22.68
N GLU A 121 23.48 7.87 23.72
CA GLU A 121 24.45 6.78 23.68
C GLU A 121 23.83 5.39 23.37
N TRP A 122 22.54 5.18 23.64
CA TRP A 122 21.83 3.94 23.32
C TRP A 122 21.64 3.72 21.81
N PHE A 123 21.88 4.75 21.01
CA PHE A 123 21.72 4.74 19.55
C PHE A 123 23.04 4.76 18.79
N GLN A 124 24.19 4.58 19.47
CA GLN A 124 25.44 4.38 18.75
C GLN A 124 25.44 2.97 18.11
N PRO A 125 25.48 2.86 16.77
CA PRO A 125 25.60 1.57 16.12
C PRO A 125 26.93 0.96 16.58
N LYS A 126 26.88 -0.20 17.23
CA LYS A 126 28.08 -1.03 17.31
C LYS A 126 28.42 -1.39 15.86
N GLU A 127 29.55 -0.90 15.36
CA GLU A 127 30.13 -1.35 14.10
C GLU A 127 30.21 -2.89 14.13
N GLN A 128 29.25 -3.56 13.51
CA GLN A 128 29.38 -4.98 13.20
C GLN A 128 30.26 -5.06 11.96
N LYS A 129 31.58 -5.13 12.18
CA LYS A 129 32.49 -5.73 11.20
C LYS A 129 31.94 -7.10 10.84
N SER A 130 31.91 -7.42 9.55
CA SER A 130 31.47 -8.69 8.96
C SER A 130 32.31 -9.86 9.49
N GLN A 131 32.00 -10.31 10.71
CA GLN A 131 32.40 -11.62 11.19
C GLN A 131 31.30 -12.59 10.83
N LYS A 132 31.66 -13.67 10.13
CA LYS A 132 30.73 -14.76 9.81
C LYS A 132 30.01 -15.21 11.07
N GLU A 133 28.72 -14.95 11.14
CA GLU A 133 27.90 -15.30 12.30
C GLU A 133 27.68 -16.82 12.29
N LYS A 134 28.22 -17.52 13.31
CA LYS A 134 27.96 -18.96 13.48
C LYS A 134 26.48 -19.20 13.75
N LEU A 135 25.97 -20.33 13.27
CA LEU A 135 24.60 -20.72 13.57
C LEU A 135 24.41 -20.90 15.10
N PRO A 136 23.30 -20.40 15.68
CA PRO A 136 23.05 -20.45 17.12
C PRO A 136 22.90 -21.88 17.63
N ARG A 137 22.60 -22.83 16.75
CA ARG A 137 22.58 -24.28 17.02
C ARG A 137 23.05 -25.05 15.79
N LYS A 138 23.72 -26.18 16.02
CA LYS A 138 24.10 -27.11 14.94
C LYS A 138 22.86 -27.79 14.36
N LEU A 139 22.73 -27.75 13.04
CA LEU A 139 21.69 -28.46 12.31
C LEU A 139 21.97 -29.96 12.38
N THR A 140 21.11 -30.69 13.09
CA THR A 140 21.22 -32.15 13.27
C THR A 140 20.03 -32.84 12.60
N PRO A 141 20.14 -34.12 12.17
CA PRO A 141 19.01 -34.84 11.57
C PRO A 141 17.76 -34.83 12.44
N SER A 142 17.93 -34.98 13.76
CA SER A 142 16.84 -34.91 14.73
C SER A 142 16.19 -33.51 14.82
N LEU A 143 16.97 -32.44 14.68
CA LEU A 143 16.47 -31.06 14.72
C LEU A 143 15.78 -30.70 13.41
N LEU A 144 16.36 -31.07 12.28
CA LEU A 144 15.81 -30.87 10.95
C LEU A 144 14.51 -31.68 10.75
N ALA A 145 14.48 -32.94 11.21
CA ALA A 145 13.25 -33.73 11.22
C ALA A 145 12.17 -33.12 12.13
N LYS A 146 12.56 -32.53 13.26
CA LYS A 146 11.63 -31.79 14.14
C LYS A 146 11.06 -30.54 13.49
N TRP A 147 11.83 -29.88 12.62
CA TRP A 147 11.39 -28.78 11.76
C TRP A 147 10.77 -29.23 10.43
N ARG A 148 10.57 -30.55 10.25
CA ARG A 148 9.94 -31.15 9.07
C ARG A 148 10.65 -30.82 7.77
N ILE A 149 11.96 -30.72 7.83
CA ILE A 149 12.80 -30.60 6.65
C ILE A 149 12.93 -31.98 6.02
N ASP A 150 12.53 -32.09 4.75
CA ASP A 150 12.62 -33.34 3.99
C ASP A 150 14.05 -33.89 4.04
N PRO A 151 14.24 -35.20 4.31
CA PRO A 151 15.55 -35.85 4.31
C PRO A 151 16.44 -35.50 3.13
N GLN A 152 15.88 -35.27 1.94
CA GLN A 152 16.64 -34.90 0.74
C GLN A 152 17.41 -33.58 0.88
N PHE A 153 16.93 -32.66 1.72
CA PHE A 153 17.55 -31.35 1.95
C PHE A 153 18.51 -31.33 3.14
N GLN A 154 18.50 -32.36 3.99
CA GLN A 154 19.22 -32.35 5.27
C GLN A 154 20.74 -32.35 5.09
N GLU A 155 21.26 -33.03 4.08
CA GLU A 155 22.71 -33.19 3.87
C GLU A 155 23.41 -31.84 3.56
N PRO A 156 22.92 -31.01 2.61
CA PRO A 156 23.43 -29.65 2.42
C PRO A 156 23.37 -28.79 3.69
N LEU A 157 22.27 -28.86 4.43
CA LEU A 157 22.01 -28.02 5.60
C LEU A 157 22.92 -28.36 6.78
N MET A 158 23.20 -29.64 6.99
CA MET A 158 24.11 -30.08 8.07
C MET A 158 25.56 -29.61 7.87
N ARG A 159 25.94 -29.23 6.63
CA ARG A 159 27.26 -28.69 6.31
C ARG A 159 27.38 -27.20 6.62
N CYS A 160 26.27 -26.50 6.85
CA CYS A 160 26.27 -25.08 7.17
C CYS A 160 26.73 -24.85 8.61
N LEU A 161 27.74 -24.01 8.77
CA LEU A 161 28.28 -23.60 10.07
C LEU A 161 27.99 -22.13 10.36
N TYR A 162 27.78 -21.34 9.31
CA TYR A 162 27.51 -19.90 9.37
C TYR A 162 26.19 -19.57 8.68
N ALA A 163 25.59 -18.43 9.05
CA ALA A 163 24.36 -17.94 8.41
C ALA A 163 24.52 -17.72 6.89
N GLU A 164 25.72 -17.32 6.46
CA GLU A 164 26.09 -17.17 5.04
C GLU A 164 26.14 -18.50 4.29
N ASP A 165 26.44 -19.61 4.96
CA ASP A 165 26.49 -20.92 4.30
C ASP A 165 25.08 -21.38 3.92
N LEU A 166 24.07 -21.00 4.70
CA LEU A 166 22.65 -21.25 4.40
C LEU A 166 22.20 -20.45 3.19
N LEU A 167 22.65 -19.19 3.09
CA LEU A 167 22.35 -18.27 2.00
C LEU A 167 22.96 -18.67 0.66
N ASN A 168 24.12 -19.30 0.69
CA ASN A 168 24.85 -19.70 -0.52
C ASN A 168 24.47 -21.12 -1.00
N ILE A 169 23.48 -21.77 -0.39
CA ILE A 169 23.00 -23.05 -0.90
C ILE A 169 22.25 -22.79 -2.21
N PRO A 170 22.64 -23.44 -3.32
CA PRO A 170 21.90 -23.34 -4.56
C PRO A 170 20.44 -23.80 -4.39
N ASP A 171 19.48 -23.08 -4.98
CA ASP A 171 18.04 -23.36 -4.86
C ASP A 171 17.66 -24.77 -5.35
N ASN A 172 18.40 -25.31 -6.32
CA ASN A 172 18.23 -26.69 -6.79
C ASN A 172 18.65 -27.76 -5.77
N LYS A 173 19.31 -27.38 -4.67
CA LYS A 173 19.72 -28.28 -3.57
C LYS A 173 18.86 -28.08 -2.32
N VAL A 174 18.54 -26.84 -1.97
CA VAL A 174 17.62 -26.52 -0.88
C VAL A 174 16.75 -25.36 -1.33
N PRO A 175 15.44 -25.60 -1.56
CA PRO A 175 14.50 -24.56 -1.94
C PRO A 175 14.42 -23.41 -0.93
N ALA A 176 14.15 -22.20 -1.41
CA ALA A 176 14.07 -21.00 -0.58
C ALA A 176 13.05 -21.09 0.59
N ASP A 177 11.94 -21.82 0.42
CA ASP A 177 10.95 -22.05 1.49
C ASP A 177 11.49 -22.95 2.61
N VAL A 178 12.35 -23.92 2.26
CA VAL A 178 13.02 -24.82 3.21
C VAL A 178 14.09 -24.05 4.02
N LEU A 179 14.83 -23.15 3.37
CA LEU A 179 15.78 -22.26 4.04
C LEU A 179 15.09 -21.32 5.04
N GLY A 180 13.96 -20.73 4.68
CA GLY A 180 13.15 -19.90 5.58
C GLY A 180 12.81 -20.59 6.91
N ARG A 181 12.31 -21.83 6.84
CA ARG A 181 11.93 -22.64 8.03
C ARG A 181 13.09 -22.89 8.99
N ILE A 182 14.29 -23.09 8.45
CA ILE A 182 15.50 -23.36 9.23
C ILE A 182 15.94 -22.11 9.98
N MET A 183 15.84 -20.96 9.32
CA MET A 183 16.15 -19.67 9.92
C MET A 183 15.19 -19.33 11.05
N ASP A 184 13.89 -19.57 10.87
CA ASP A 184 12.88 -19.37 11.92
C ASP A 184 13.07 -20.30 13.12
N GLY A 185 13.55 -21.52 12.90
CA GLY A 185 13.93 -22.45 13.96
C GLY A 185 15.21 -22.04 14.71
N LEU A 186 16.16 -21.40 14.03
CA LEU A 186 17.44 -20.97 14.60
C LEU A 186 17.31 -19.65 15.39
N TYR A 187 16.49 -18.70 14.93
CA TYR A 187 16.42 -17.33 15.47
C TYR A 187 14.99 -16.92 15.90
N PRO A 188 14.47 -17.40 17.06
CA PRO A 188 13.17 -17.00 17.65
C PRO A 188 13.00 -15.47 17.77
N ALA A 189 11.83 -14.93 17.40
CA ALA A 189 11.49 -13.53 17.61
C ALA A 189 11.29 -13.26 19.10
N THR A 190 11.80 -12.13 19.57
CA THR A 190 11.68 -11.69 20.95
C THR A 190 10.26 -11.23 21.27
N ALA A 191 9.90 -11.22 22.55
CA ALA A 191 8.61 -10.72 23.00
C ALA A 191 8.35 -9.26 22.54
N ASN A 192 9.37 -8.41 22.56
CA ASN A 192 9.28 -7.02 22.11
C ASN A 192 9.01 -6.91 20.60
N GLN A 193 9.66 -7.76 19.80
CA GLN A 193 9.42 -7.81 18.35
C GLN A 193 7.98 -8.24 18.04
N ILE A 194 7.45 -9.23 18.77
CA ILE A 194 6.07 -9.69 18.61
C ILE A 194 5.06 -8.63 19.10
N ALA A 195 5.36 -7.97 20.23
CA ALA A 195 4.51 -6.90 20.77
C ALA A 195 4.42 -5.69 19.82
N ALA A 196 5.50 -5.37 19.12
CA ALA A 196 5.56 -4.28 18.15
C ALA A 196 4.88 -4.59 16.81
N GLN A 197 4.35 -5.80 16.58
CA GLN A 197 3.60 -6.11 15.35
C GLN A 197 2.18 -5.52 15.40
N ALA A 198 1.59 -5.28 14.23
CA ALA A 198 0.22 -4.78 14.15
C ALA A 198 -0.80 -5.88 14.53
N ASP A 199 -1.94 -5.48 15.09
CA ASP A 199 -3.05 -6.39 15.36
C ASP A 199 -3.89 -6.61 14.11
N GLN A 200 -4.03 -7.87 13.73
CA GLN A 200 -4.83 -8.31 12.60
C GLN A 200 -6.09 -9.00 13.08
N VAL A 201 -7.25 -8.69 12.50
CA VAL A 201 -8.55 -9.25 12.88
C VAL A 201 -8.73 -10.62 12.23
N LEU A 202 -9.02 -11.64 13.04
CA LEU A 202 -9.43 -12.96 12.61
C LEU A 202 -10.97 -13.03 12.66
N PHE A 203 -11.61 -13.25 11.50
CA PHE A 203 -13.08 -13.29 11.39
C PHE A 203 -13.64 -14.65 11.81
N ASP A 204 -13.03 -15.73 11.32
CA ASP A 204 -13.40 -17.09 11.65
C ASP A 204 -12.16 -17.95 11.93
N PRO A 205 -12.15 -18.85 12.95
CA PRO A 205 -11.06 -19.82 13.14
C PRO A 205 -10.66 -20.57 11.86
N GLU A 206 -11.60 -20.95 10.99
CA GLU A 206 -11.37 -21.67 9.74
C GLU A 206 -10.59 -20.83 8.70
N ASP A 207 -10.61 -19.50 8.81
CA ASP A 207 -9.85 -18.61 7.93
C ASP A 207 -8.34 -18.84 8.03
N LEU A 208 -7.85 -19.38 9.15
CA LEU A 208 -6.45 -19.76 9.29
C LEU A 208 -6.06 -20.87 8.29
N ILE A 209 -6.91 -21.89 8.11
CA ILE A 209 -6.65 -22.97 7.15
C ILE A 209 -6.66 -22.40 5.74
N ARG A 210 -7.66 -21.57 5.43
CA ARG A 210 -7.77 -20.92 4.11
C ARG A 210 -6.54 -20.05 3.81
N TYR A 211 -6.05 -19.33 4.80
CA TYR A 211 -4.81 -18.55 4.73
C TYR A 211 -3.59 -19.46 4.47
N ALA A 212 -3.44 -20.56 5.21
CA ALA A 212 -2.34 -21.50 5.00
C ALA A 212 -2.38 -22.24 3.65
N GLU A 213 -3.57 -22.39 3.07
CA GLU A 213 -3.76 -22.94 1.73
C GLU A 213 -3.61 -21.89 0.61
N GLY A 214 -3.33 -20.62 0.95
CA GLY A 214 -3.19 -19.52 0.00
C GLY A 214 -4.51 -19.07 -0.63
N THR A 215 -5.65 -19.45 -0.05
CA THR A 215 -7.00 -19.15 -0.56
C THR A 215 -7.64 -17.94 0.10
N LEU A 216 -7.03 -17.41 1.17
CA LEU A 216 -7.47 -16.21 1.88
C LEU A 216 -6.36 -15.17 1.89
N THR A 217 -6.65 -14.01 1.31
CA THR A 217 -5.69 -12.94 1.10
C THR A 217 -5.65 -11.99 2.30
N GLY A 218 -4.74 -12.27 3.24
CA GLY A 218 -4.46 -11.40 4.39
C GLY A 218 -5.59 -11.21 5.41
N PHE A 219 -5.23 -10.70 6.59
CA PHE A 219 -6.17 -10.33 7.66
C PHE A 219 -6.19 -8.81 7.82
N LEU A 220 -7.36 -8.25 8.15
CA LEU A 220 -7.55 -6.81 8.26
C LEU A 220 -6.84 -6.21 9.47
N LEU A 221 -6.35 -4.97 9.33
CA LEU A 221 -5.84 -4.21 10.48
C LEU A 221 -6.99 -3.88 11.44
N LYS A 222 -6.78 -4.11 12.74
CA LYS A 222 -7.71 -3.65 13.76
C LYS A 222 -7.68 -2.11 13.84
N LEU A 223 -8.85 -1.48 13.88
CA LEU A 223 -8.95 -0.05 14.16
C LEU A 223 -8.41 0.26 15.57
N ASP A 224 -7.80 1.42 15.71
CA ASP A 224 -7.44 1.96 17.01
C ASP A 224 -8.54 2.85 17.60
N GLU A 225 -8.39 3.25 18.87
CA GLU A 225 -9.37 4.08 19.59
C GLU A 225 -9.61 5.45 18.93
N GLN A 226 -8.68 5.96 18.10
CA GLN A 226 -8.85 7.22 17.38
C GLN A 226 -9.59 7.03 16.04
N GLN A 227 -9.47 5.85 15.44
CA GLN A 227 -10.12 5.49 14.17
C GLN A 227 -11.55 5.00 14.35
N GLU A 228 -11.85 4.27 15.42
CA GLU A 228 -13.20 3.72 15.70
C GLU A 228 -14.31 4.78 15.64
N PRO A 229 -14.18 5.99 16.24
CA PRO A 229 -15.23 7.00 16.16
C PRO A 229 -15.50 7.52 14.75
N LEU A 230 -14.56 7.34 13.81
CA LEU A 230 -14.65 7.86 12.44
C LEU A 230 -15.50 6.97 11.53
N THR A 231 -15.72 5.71 11.89
CA THR A 231 -16.56 4.79 11.11
C THR A 231 -18.03 5.19 11.21
N ASN A 232 -18.48 5.59 12.41
CA ASN A 232 -19.86 5.98 12.70
C ASN A 232 -20.10 7.49 12.74
N TRP A 233 -19.10 8.27 12.35
CA TRP A 233 -19.23 9.71 12.31
C TRP A 233 -20.13 10.16 11.16
N ALA A 234 -21.30 10.69 11.48
CA ALA A 234 -22.20 11.33 10.53
C ALA A 234 -22.34 12.83 10.85
N LEU A 235 -22.17 13.67 9.83
CA LEU A 235 -22.61 15.07 9.84
C LEU A 235 -23.65 15.25 8.73
N ALA A 236 -24.47 16.30 8.82
CA ALA A 236 -25.36 16.70 7.75
C ALA A 236 -24.53 17.22 6.55
N GLY A 237 -23.95 16.32 5.75
CA GLY A 237 -23.16 16.62 4.55
C GLY A 237 -21.94 15.69 4.34
N PRO A 238 -21.19 15.90 3.25
CA PRO A 238 -20.07 15.05 2.86
C PRO A 238 -18.95 15.11 3.90
N THR A 239 -18.23 14.01 4.04
CA THR A 239 -17.16 13.85 5.04
C THR A 239 -15.83 13.52 4.36
N LEU A 240 -14.74 14.08 4.86
CA LEU A 240 -13.39 13.85 4.35
C LEU A 240 -12.45 13.39 5.47
N VAL A 241 -11.81 12.24 5.27
CA VAL A 241 -10.73 11.75 6.13
C VAL A 241 -9.40 11.94 5.41
N LYS A 242 -8.56 12.79 5.98
CA LYS A 242 -7.16 13.00 5.55
C LYS A 242 -6.22 12.24 6.47
N GLY A 243 -4.99 12.05 6.01
CA GLY A 243 -3.91 11.51 6.83
C GLY A 243 -2.73 11.15 5.95
N GLY A 244 -1.53 11.16 6.52
CA GLY A 244 -0.33 10.79 5.78
C GLY A 244 -0.29 9.29 5.40
N PRO A 245 0.79 8.85 4.74
CA PRO A 245 1.02 7.43 4.47
C PRO A 245 0.86 6.60 5.73
N GLY A 246 0.27 5.42 5.61
CA GLY A 246 0.20 4.48 6.73
C GLY A 246 -0.78 4.80 7.86
N SER A 247 -1.58 5.85 7.71
CA SER A 247 -2.54 6.27 8.75
C SER A 247 -3.82 5.42 8.84
N GLY A 248 -4.04 4.49 7.91
CA GLY A 248 -5.22 3.61 7.91
C GLY A 248 -6.48 4.21 7.26
N LYS A 249 -6.35 5.22 6.38
CA LYS A 249 -7.47 5.85 5.66
C LYS A 249 -8.39 4.84 4.96
N SER A 250 -7.82 3.97 4.11
CA SER A 250 -8.57 2.93 3.40
C SER A 250 -9.22 1.95 4.38
N THR A 251 -8.55 1.60 5.48
CA THR A 251 -9.13 0.79 6.56
C THR A 251 -10.35 1.46 7.17
N VAL A 252 -10.28 2.75 7.50
CA VAL A 252 -11.43 3.53 8.01
C VAL A 252 -12.58 3.53 7.00
N ALA A 253 -12.30 3.66 5.69
CA ALA A 253 -13.34 3.62 4.65
C ALA A 253 -14.07 2.27 4.60
N LEU A 254 -13.33 1.14 4.69
CA LEU A 254 -13.91 -0.20 4.69
C LEU A 254 -14.74 -0.48 5.95
N TYR A 255 -14.23 -0.12 7.13
CA TYR A 255 -14.99 -0.27 8.37
C TYR A 255 -16.20 0.65 8.44
N ARG A 256 -16.13 1.87 7.91
CA ARG A 256 -17.30 2.73 7.74
C ARG A 256 -18.38 2.06 6.90
N LEU A 257 -18.00 1.44 5.77
CA LEU A 257 -18.94 0.70 4.93
C LEU A 257 -19.63 -0.41 5.73
N ARG A 258 -18.85 -1.20 6.49
CA ARG A 258 -19.37 -2.25 7.36
C ARG A 258 -20.38 -1.72 8.38
N GLU A 259 -20.05 -0.62 9.05
CA GLU A 259 -20.95 -0.04 10.05
C GLU A 259 -22.23 0.51 9.40
N ILE A 260 -22.14 1.18 8.25
CA ILE A 260 -23.31 1.64 7.47
C ILE A 260 -24.24 0.46 7.17
N VAL A 261 -23.69 -0.65 6.67
CA VAL A 261 -24.47 -1.86 6.37
C VAL A 261 -25.08 -2.43 7.64
N THR A 262 -24.32 -2.52 8.72
CA THR A 262 -24.76 -3.10 10.00
C THR A 262 -25.92 -2.30 10.59
N HIS A 263 -25.78 -0.97 10.66
CA HIS A 263 -26.83 -0.07 11.17
C HIS A 263 -28.07 -0.08 10.29
N HIS A 264 -27.91 0.04 8.97
CA HIS A 264 -29.05 0.06 8.07
C HIS A 264 -29.81 -1.28 8.09
N LEU A 265 -29.10 -2.41 8.12
CA LEU A 265 -29.71 -3.74 8.22
C LEU A 265 -30.47 -3.91 9.54
N ALA A 266 -29.97 -3.35 10.65
CA ALA A 266 -30.65 -3.39 11.93
C ALA A 266 -31.91 -2.51 11.97
N GLU A 267 -31.94 -1.39 11.24
CA GLU A 267 -33.07 -0.45 11.20
C GLU A 267 -34.15 -0.84 10.19
N THR A 268 -33.76 -1.22 8.97
CA THR A 268 -34.69 -1.44 7.84
C THR A 268 -34.85 -2.91 7.46
N GLY A 269 -33.91 -3.77 7.87
CA GLY A 269 -33.85 -5.17 7.42
C GLY A 269 -33.34 -5.35 5.99
N GLU A 270 -32.93 -4.27 5.31
CA GLU A 270 -32.43 -4.29 3.93
C GLU A 270 -30.96 -3.86 3.86
N VAL A 271 -30.28 -4.20 2.76
CA VAL A 271 -28.91 -3.76 2.51
C VAL A 271 -28.96 -2.42 1.77
N PRO A 272 -28.28 -1.36 2.26
CA PRO A 272 -28.29 -0.07 1.58
C PRO A 272 -27.52 -0.15 0.25
N SER A 273 -27.89 0.71 -0.70
CA SER A 273 -27.15 0.82 -1.96
C SER A 273 -25.88 1.64 -1.75
N ILE A 274 -24.72 1.02 -1.97
CA ILE A 274 -23.40 1.62 -1.73
C ILE A 274 -22.54 1.53 -2.99
N LEU A 275 -21.89 2.63 -3.37
CA LEU A 275 -20.80 2.65 -4.34
C LEU A 275 -19.48 2.89 -3.62
N PHE A 276 -18.57 1.92 -3.65
CA PHE A 276 -17.17 2.11 -3.26
C PHE A 276 -16.32 2.26 -4.52
N THR A 277 -15.52 3.32 -4.58
CA THR A 277 -14.61 3.59 -5.71
C THR A 277 -13.24 4.06 -5.27
N THR A 278 -12.24 3.79 -6.10
CA THR A 278 -10.85 4.24 -5.95
C THR A 278 -10.23 4.44 -7.34
N TYR A 279 -8.96 4.86 -7.40
CA TYR A 279 -8.26 5.20 -8.63
C TYR A 279 -7.83 3.97 -9.46
N THR A 280 -7.37 2.87 -8.85
CA THR A 280 -6.81 1.71 -9.58
C THR A 280 -7.64 0.43 -9.46
N ASN A 281 -7.58 -0.43 -10.47
CA ASN A 281 -8.19 -1.76 -10.40
C ASN A 281 -7.53 -2.67 -9.33
N ALA A 282 -6.23 -2.52 -9.08
CA ALA A 282 -5.54 -3.28 -8.05
C ALA A 282 -6.11 -2.98 -6.65
N LEU A 283 -6.36 -1.70 -6.36
CA LEU A 283 -7.01 -1.29 -5.12
C LEU A 283 -8.47 -1.75 -5.04
N ILE A 284 -9.22 -1.76 -6.15
CA ILE A 284 -10.58 -2.33 -6.20
C ILE A 284 -10.57 -3.80 -5.81
N ASN A 285 -9.71 -4.62 -6.44
CA ASN A 285 -9.64 -6.04 -6.16
C ASN A 285 -9.24 -6.31 -4.70
N SER A 286 -8.25 -5.57 -4.19
CA SER A 286 -7.82 -5.68 -2.80
C SER A 286 -8.95 -5.27 -1.83
N SER A 287 -9.60 -4.12 -2.08
CA SER A 287 -10.69 -3.61 -1.24
C SER A 287 -11.89 -4.55 -1.25
N GLU A 288 -12.21 -5.15 -2.40
CA GLU A 288 -13.30 -6.12 -2.53
C GLU A 288 -13.04 -7.40 -1.75
N SER A 289 -11.82 -7.95 -1.82
CA SER A 289 -11.46 -9.12 -1.02
C SER A 289 -11.60 -8.85 0.48
N LEU A 290 -11.04 -7.72 0.93
CA LEU A 290 -11.10 -7.31 2.34
C LEU A 290 -12.53 -7.03 2.80
N LEU A 291 -13.36 -6.40 1.97
CA LEU A 291 -14.74 -6.11 2.34
C LEU A 291 -15.59 -7.38 2.45
N ARG A 292 -15.33 -8.38 1.60
CA ARG A 292 -16.00 -9.69 1.69
C ARG A 292 -15.72 -10.36 3.03
N GLN A 293 -14.48 -10.28 3.52
CA GLN A 293 -14.13 -10.78 4.86
C GLN A 293 -14.86 -9.99 5.94
N LEU A 294 -14.84 -8.65 5.85
CA LEU A 294 -15.39 -7.75 6.86
C LEU A 294 -16.92 -7.83 7.01
N LEU A 295 -17.62 -8.21 5.95
CA LEU A 295 -19.09 -8.33 5.91
C LEU A 295 -19.58 -9.77 6.08
N GLN A 296 -18.70 -10.75 6.25
CA GLN A 296 -19.09 -12.18 6.29
C GLN A 296 -20.02 -12.50 7.47
N ASP A 297 -19.71 -11.93 8.65
CA ASP A 297 -20.50 -12.03 9.88
C ASP A 297 -21.82 -11.24 9.80
N VAL A 298 -21.81 -10.10 9.09
CA VAL A 298 -22.97 -9.22 8.95
C VAL A 298 -23.98 -9.73 7.92
N LEU A 299 -23.53 -10.16 6.73
CA LEU A 299 -24.39 -10.34 5.55
C LEU A 299 -24.70 -11.79 5.16
N LYS A 300 -24.24 -12.82 5.89
CA LYS A 300 -24.41 -14.25 5.52
C LYS A 300 -24.22 -14.46 4.00
N LEU A 301 -23.05 -14.06 3.50
CA LEU A 301 -22.74 -14.05 2.07
C LEU A 301 -23.01 -15.43 1.43
N LYS A 302 -23.41 -15.43 0.16
CA LYS A 302 -23.63 -16.66 -0.62
C LYS A 302 -22.37 -17.52 -0.61
N SER A 303 -22.50 -18.82 -0.87
CA SER A 303 -21.39 -19.79 -0.86
C SER A 303 -20.21 -19.47 -1.80
N ASN A 304 -20.41 -18.58 -2.78
CA ASN A 304 -19.35 -18.06 -3.66
C ASN A 304 -18.67 -16.76 -3.13
N GLY A 305 -19.05 -16.32 -1.93
CA GLY A 305 -18.56 -15.09 -1.29
C GLY A 305 -19.00 -13.78 -1.95
N SER A 306 -19.91 -13.80 -2.95
CA SER A 306 -20.29 -12.59 -3.71
C SER A 306 -21.02 -11.57 -2.84
N LEU A 307 -20.58 -10.32 -2.89
CA LEU A 307 -21.29 -9.20 -2.29
C LEU A 307 -22.69 -9.03 -2.89
N PRO A 308 -23.67 -8.51 -2.13
CA PRO A 308 -24.97 -8.14 -2.67
C PRO A 308 -24.84 -7.15 -3.82
N LYS A 309 -25.79 -7.16 -4.76
CA LYS A 309 -25.79 -6.27 -5.94
C LYS A 309 -25.88 -4.78 -5.56
N GLU A 310 -26.39 -4.51 -4.35
CA GLU A 310 -26.54 -3.21 -3.72
C GLU A 310 -25.18 -2.60 -3.37
N ILE A 311 -24.17 -3.43 -3.05
CA ILE A 311 -22.82 -3.00 -2.72
C ILE A 311 -21.95 -3.17 -3.96
N ARG A 312 -21.66 -2.05 -4.65
CA ARG A 312 -20.85 -2.04 -5.86
C ARG A 312 -19.45 -1.52 -5.57
N ILE A 313 -18.43 -2.30 -5.89
CA ILE A 313 -17.02 -1.90 -5.80
C ILE A 313 -16.46 -1.82 -7.22
N THR A 314 -16.13 -0.62 -7.67
CA THR A 314 -15.67 -0.39 -9.05
C THR A 314 -14.93 0.94 -9.19
N THR A 315 -14.13 1.11 -10.23
CA THR A 315 -13.58 2.44 -10.58
C THR A 315 -14.67 3.32 -11.18
N LEU A 316 -14.52 4.65 -11.06
CA LEU A 316 -15.42 5.61 -11.70
C LEU A 316 -15.43 5.51 -13.23
N HIS A 317 -14.29 5.16 -13.84
CA HIS A 317 -14.23 4.88 -15.29
C HIS A 317 -15.18 3.75 -15.69
N LYS A 318 -15.17 2.63 -14.96
CA LYS A 318 -16.10 1.50 -15.20
C LYS A 318 -17.56 1.89 -14.90
N THR A 319 -17.80 2.73 -13.89
CA THR A 319 -19.13 3.28 -13.61
C THR A 319 -19.63 4.15 -14.77
N ALA A 320 -18.79 5.05 -15.29
CA ALA A 320 -19.11 5.89 -16.43
C ALA A 320 -19.36 5.07 -17.71
N GLN A 321 -18.55 4.03 -17.97
CA GLN A 321 -18.82 3.07 -19.06
C GLN A 321 -20.18 2.40 -18.89
N TRP A 322 -20.56 2.04 -17.67
CA TRP A 322 -21.85 1.42 -17.39
C TRP A 322 -23.01 2.40 -17.63
N ILE A 323 -22.85 3.67 -17.25
CA ILE A 323 -23.82 4.74 -17.56
C ILE A 323 -23.95 4.91 -19.07
N ALA A 324 -22.84 5.06 -19.80
CA ALA A 324 -22.85 5.18 -21.26
C ALA A 324 -23.56 4.01 -21.96
N ARG A 325 -23.24 2.78 -21.57
CA ARG A 325 -23.90 1.58 -22.12
C ARG A 325 -25.40 1.55 -21.86
N ARG A 326 -25.86 2.09 -20.71
CA ARG A 326 -27.29 2.20 -20.39
C ARG A 326 -28.00 3.25 -21.23
N SER A 327 -27.30 4.30 -21.65
CA SER A 327 -27.80 5.29 -22.61
C SER A 327 -27.78 4.82 -24.06
N GLY A 328 -27.26 3.61 -24.34
CA GLY A 328 -27.12 3.06 -25.69
C GLY A 328 -25.81 3.45 -26.39
N GLU A 329 -24.98 4.27 -25.75
CA GLU A 329 -23.71 4.75 -26.28
C GLU A 329 -22.56 3.76 -26.02
N LYS A 330 -21.61 3.70 -26.96
CA LYS A 330 -20.40 2.88 -26.84
C LYS A 330 -19.17 3.75 -27.07
N PHE A 331 -18.27 3.73 -26.09
CA PHE A 331 -17.01 4.45 -26.13
C PHE A 331 -15.88 3.46 -26.39
N ASP A 332 -15.21 3.59 -27.54
CA ASP A 332 -13.96 2.90 -27.83
C ASP A 332 -12.79 3.79 -27.39
N MET A 333 -12.07 3.35 -26.35
CA MET A 333 -11.10 4.20 -25.67
C MET A 333 -9.78 4.28 -26.46
N ALA A 334 -9.20 5.47 -26.52
CA ALA A 334 -7.86 5.71 -27.05
C ALA A 334 -6.80 5.26 -26.03
N TRP A 335 -5.87 4.42 -26.48
CA TRP A 335 -4.67 4.06 -25.71
C TRP A 335 -3.58 5.13 -25.86
N ASP A 336 -2.57 5.12 -24.99
CA ASP A 336 -1.55 6.18 -24.91
C ASP A 336 -0.88 6.47 -26.26
N ASN A 337 -0.52 5.44 -27.01
CA ASN A 337 0.06 5.59 -28.35
C ASN A 337 -0.88 6.32 -29.34
N GLN A 338 -2.18 6.01 -29.30
CA GLN A 338 -3.19 6.65 -30.15
C GLN A 338 -3.43 8.09 -29.73
N ARG A 339 -3.35 8.38 -28.42
CA ARG A 339 -3.44 9.74 -27.88
C ARG A 339 -2.24 10.58 -28.31
N GLU A 340 -1.03 10.04 -28.22
CA GLU A 340 0.18 10.70 -28.70
C GLU A 340 0.14 10.97 -30.21
N GLU A 341 -0.30 9.98 -31.00
CA GLU A 341 -0.44 10.13 -32.46
C GLU A 341 -1.47 11.21 -32.81
N ALA A 342 -2.63 11.22 -32.15
CA ALA A 342 -3.64 12.26 -32.34
C ALA A 342 -3.14 13.66 -31.95
N LEU A 343 -2.34 13.77 -30.88
CA LEU A 343 -1.73 15.03 -30.48
C LEU A 343 -0.73 15.52 -31.52
N ARG A 344 0.16 14.64 -32.03
CA ARG A 344 1.10 14.98 -33.10
C ARG A 344 0.39 15.40 -34.39
N ALA A 345 -0.69 14.70 -34.75
CA ALA A 345 -1.53 15.07 -35.88
C ALA A 345 -2.19 16.45 -35.70
N ALA A 346 -2.69 16.75 -34.50
CA ALA A 346 -3.28 18.03 -34.16
C ALA A 346 -2.25 19.17 -34.21
N LEU A 347 -1.05 18.96 -33.63
CA LEU A 347 0.08 19.89 -33.72
C LEU A 347 0.45 20.16 -35.18
N ALA A 348 0.57 19.12 -36.01
CA ALA A 348 0.88 19.26 -37.44
C ALA A 348 -0.19 20.03 -38.22
N SER A 349 -1.47 19.88 -37.85
CA SER A 349 -2.58 20.61 -38.50
C SER A 349 -2.54 22.12 -38.23
N LEU A 350 -1.98 22.50 -37.07
CA LEU A 350 -1.87 23.87 -36.60
C LEU A 350 -0.55 24.55 -37.00
N GLN A 351 0.36 23.85 -37.66
CA GLN A 351 1.57 24.46 -38.23
C GLN A 351 1.21 25.36 -39.42
N PRO A 352 1.82 26.56 -39.53
CA PRO A 352 1.62 27.44 -40.68
C PRO A 352 2.19 26.79 -41.95
N LYS A 353 1.41 26.73 -43.03
CA LYS A 353 1.87 26.14 -44.31
C LYS A 353 2.40 27.20 -45.26
N GLU A 354 1.95 28.45 -45.11
CA GLU A 354 2.34 29.59 -45.92
C GLU A 354 2.65 30.80 -45.04
N LEU A 355 3.43 31.75 -45.56
CA LEU A 355 3.85 32.97 -44.83
C LEU A 355 2.67 33.87 -44.39
N GLY A 356 1.45 33.63 -44.91
CA GLY A 356 0.22 34.37 -44.61
C GLY A 356 -0.63 33.82 -43.45
N ASP A 357 -0.28 32.67 -42.87
CA ASP A 357 -1.05 32.01 -41.80
C ASP A 357 -0.79 32.65 -40.41
N ALA A 358 -1.00 33.97 -40.27
CA ALA A 358 -0.68 34.72 -39.06
C ALA A 358 -1.28 34.13 -37.76
N ALA A 359 -2.51 33.63 -37.83
CA ALA A 359 -3.17 32.98 -36.68
C ALA A 359 -2.49 31.67 -36.26
N LYS A 360 -2.02 30.86 -37.22
CA LYS A 360 -1.30 29.62 -36.94
C LYS A 360 0.11 29.89 -36.43
N ILE A 361 0.78 30.92 -36.94
CA ILE A 361 2.07 31.37 -36.42
C ILE A 361 1.95 31.73 -34.93
N VAL A 362 0.94 32.52 -34.57
CA VAL A 362 0.69 32.88 -33.16
C VAL A 362 0.42 31.64 -32.30
N THR A 363 -0.37 30.70 -32.82
CA THR A 363 -0.72 29.46 -32.12
C THR A 363 0.50 28.55 -31.93
N ALA A 364 1.28 28.32 -32.98
CA ALA A 364 2.50 27.53 -32.95
C ALA A 364 3.52 28.14 -31.97
N ASN A 365 3.74 29.45 -32.01
CA ASN A 365 4.63 30.14 -31.08
C ASN A 365 4.14 30.06 -29.63
N ALA A 366 2.83 30.08 -29.40
CA ALA A 366 2.27 29.93 -28.07
C ALA A 366 2.37 28.50 -27.52
N LEU A 367 2.42 27.50 -28.39
CA LEU A 367 2.59 26.08 -28.02
C LEU A 367 4.06 25.65 -27.95
N ASP A 368 4.96 26.47 -28.49
CA ASP A 368 6.39 26.19 -28.53
C ASP A 368 6.96 25.95 -27.14
N GLY A 369 7.88 24.98 -27.06
CA GLY A 369 8.52 24.53 -25.82
C GLY A 369 7.64 23.71 -24.86
N LEU A 370 6.35 23.50 -25.14
CA LEU A 370 5.50 22.62 -24.33
C LEU A 370 5.63 21.16 -24.79
N ARG A 371 5.98 20.26 -23.87
CA ARG A 371 6.04 18.83 -24.16
C ARG A 371 4.68 18.19 -24.41
N GLU A 372 4.70 17.10 -25.18
CA GLU A 372 3.50 16.33 -25.52
C GLU A 372 2.78 15.77 -24.28
N ASP A 373 3.51 15.21 -23.32
CA ASP A 373 2.94 14.62 -22.11
C ASP A 373 2.41 15.69 -21.14
N TYR A 374 3.05 16.87 -21.09
CA TYR A 374 2.51 18.02 -20.35
C TYR A 374 1.16 18.47 -20.92
N LEU A 375 1.05 18.55 -22.26
CA LEU A 375 -0.19 18.89 -22.97
C LEU A 375 -1.29 17.85 -22.77
N LEU A 376 -0.98 16.55 -22.90
CA LEU A 376 -1.96 15.49 -22.60
C LEU A 376 -2.44 15.58 -21.15
N ALA A 377 -1.55 15.84 -20.20
CA ALA A 377 -1.93 16.03 -18.80
C ALA A 377 -2.77 17.30 -18.58
N GLU A 378 -2.57 18.35 -19.37
CA GLU A 378 -3.41 19.55 -19.36
C GLU A 378 -4.83 19.23 -19.82
N PHE A 379 -4.95 18.39 -20.87
CA PHE A 379 -6.24 17.92 -21.35
C PHE A 379 -6.94 17.06 -20.30
N ASP A 380 -6.23 16.11 -19.70
CA ASP A 380 -6.80 15.16 -18.74
C ASP A 380 -7.24 15.81 -17.42
N TRP A 381 -6.47 16.76 -16.90
CA TRP A 381 -6.68 17.30 -15.54
C TRP A 381 -7.35 18.67 -15.49
N VAL A 382 -7.19 19.48 -16.54
CA VAL A 382 -7.74 20.84 -16.57
C VAL A 382 -8.92 20.91 -17.50
N ILE A 383 -8.75 20.57 -18.78
CA ILE A 383 -9.83 20.71 -19.76
C ILE A 383 -10.93 19.68 -19.52
N GLU A 384 -10.63 18.41 -19.73
CA GLU A 384 -11.59 17.32 -19.49
C GLU A 384 -11.84 17.16 -17.99
N GLY A 385 -10.75 17.22 -17.21
CA GLY A 385 -10.75 17.02 -15.76
C GLY A 385 -11.55 18.05 -14.96
N GLN A 386 -11.75 19.28 -15.43
CA GLN A 386 -12.65 20.28 -14.79
C GLN A 386 -13.96 20.48 -15.56
N ASN A 387 -14.32 19.54 -16.43
CA ASN A 387 -15.55 19.57 -17.19
C ASN A 387 -15.70 20.82 -18.09
N CYS A 388 -14.62 21.29 -18.71
CA CYS A 388 -14.69 22.41 -19.65
C CYS A 388 -15.34 21.96 -20.98
N HIS A 389 -16.33 22.71 -21.45
CA HIS A 389 -17.03 22.46 -22.72
C HIS A 389 -16.78 23.57 -23.76
N SER A 390 -16.25 24.71 -23.35
CA SER A 390 -15.96 25.86 -24.19
C SER A 390 -14.61 26.51 -23.89
N GLU A 391 -14.14 27.36 -24.82
CA GLU A 391 -12.95 28.21 -24.60
C GLU A 391 -13.11 29.06 -23.34
N ALA A 392 -14.31 29.60 -23.10
CA ALA A 392 -14.60 30.42 -21.94
C ALA A 392 -14.43 29.63 -20.64
N ASP A 393 -14.88 28.38 -20.59
CA ASP A 393 -14.71 27.51 -19.42
C ASP A 393 -13.23 27.28 -19.14
N TYR A 394 -12.44 26.97 -20.17
CA TYR A 394 -11.01 26.73 -20.01
C TYR A 394 -10.23 28.00 -19.64
N LEU A 395 -10.65 29.16 -20.14
CA LEU A 395 -10.09 30.44 -19.71
C LEU A 395 -10.36 30.74 -18.22
N ALA A 396 -11.50 30.29 -17.69
CA ALA A 396 -11.86 30.40 -16.29
C ALA A 396 -11.31 29.26 -15.40
N ALA A 397 -10.88 28.15 -16.00
CA ALA A 397 -10.45 26.95 -15.28
C ALA A 397 -9.27 27.20 -14.34
N ASP A 398 -9.27 26.48 -13.22
CA ASP A 398 -8.22 26.56 -12.22
C ASP A 398 -6.98 25.83 -12.73
N ARG A 399 -5.83 26.51 -12.68
CA ARG A 399 -4.55 25.93 -13.08
C ARG A 399 -3.51 25.97 -11.96
N ALA A 400 -3.96 26.16 -10.72
CA ALA A 400 -3.11 26.00 -9.56
C ALA A 400 -2.36 24.67 -9.64
N GLY A 401 -1.05 24.69 -9.34
CA GLY A 401 -0.16 23.52 -9.31
C GLY A 401 0.29 22.92 -10.65
N ARG A 402 -0.05 23.54 -11.80
CA ARG A 402 0.43 23.09 -13.13
C ARG A 402 1.88 23.50 -13.46
N GLY A 403 2.50 24.36 -12.65
CA GLY A 403 3.88 24.82 -12.87
C GLY A 403 3.97 25.99 -13.85
N ILE A 404 3.61 25.76 -15.11
CA ILE A 404 3.77 26.78 -16.16
C ILE A 404 2.56 27.74 -16.17
N PRO A 405 2.77 29.05 -15.94
CA PRO A 405 1.70 30.04 -16.04
C PRO A 405 1.30 30.25 -17.50
N PHE A 406 0.02 30.07 -17.81
CA PHE A 406 -0.49 30.32 -19.16
C PHE A 406 -1.16 31.68 -19.23
N SER A 407 -0.67 32.53 -20.12
CA SER A 407 -1.36 33.76 -20.54
C SER A 407 -2.68 33.42 -21.21
N GLN A 408 -3.58 34.41 -21.33
CA GLN A 408 -4.85 34.23 -22.04
C GLN A 408 -4.62 33.74 -23.48
N GLY A 409 -3.62 34.31 -24.18
CA GLY A 409 -3.25 33.87 -25.54
C GLY A 409 -2.78 32.42 -25.59
N LYS A 410 -1.95 31.99 -24.63
CA LYS A 410 -1.48 30.60 -24.51
C LYS A 410 -2.63 29.63 -24.26
N ARG A 411 -3.58 29.99 -23.38
CA ARG A 411 -4.79 29.18 -23.17
C ARG A 411 -5.64 29.07 -24.43
N LYS A 412 -5.83 30.15 -25.20
CA LYS A 412 -6.57 30.08 -26.47
C LYS A 412 -5.91 29.12 -27.47
N ALA A 413 -4.59 29.20 -27.62
CA ALA A 413 -3.84 28.29 -28.48
C ALA A 413 -3.98 26.82 -28.04
N VAL A 414 -3.92 26.56 -26.73
CA VAL A 414 -4.07 25.21 -26.17
C VAL A 414 -5.50 24.69 -26.34
N TRP A 415 -6.52 25.55 -26.24
CA TRP A 415 -7.90 25.18 -26.54
C TRP A 415 -8.10 24.81 -28.01
N GLN A 416 -7.50 25.57 -28.93
CA GLN A 416 -7.51 25.26 -30.35
C GLN A 416 -6.84 23.91 -30.63
N LEU A 417 -5.69 23.65 -29.99
CA LEU A 417 -5.00 22.36 -30.06
C LEU A 417 -5.86 21.22 -29.52
N TYR A 418 -6.47 21.39 -28.35
CA TYR A 418 -7.37 20.40 -27.76
C TYR A 418 -8.57 20.10 -28.67
N THR A 419 -9.14 21.12 -29.32
CA THR A 419 -10.25 20.97 -30.25
C THR A 419 -9.83 20.10 -31.45
N ALA A 420 -8.70 20.43 -32.09
CA ALA A 420 -8.16 19.63 -33.19
C ALA A 420 -7.78 18.20 -32.77
N TYR A 421 -7.21 18.04 -31.56
CA TYR A 421 -6.90 16.74 -30.96
C TYR A 421 -8.16 15.88 -30.77
N ARG A 422 -9.22 16.47 -30.20
CA ARG A 422 -10.49 15.78 -29.96
C ARG A 422 -11.20 15.43 -31.26
N GLU A 423 -11.21 16.33 -32.24
CA GLU A 423 -11.76 16.06 -33.57
C GLU A 423 -11.03 14.92 -34.27
N ASN A 424 -9.70 14.89 -34.17
CA ASN A 424 -8.90 13.81 -34.73
C ASN A 424 -9.25 12.45 -34.10
N LEU A 425 -9.34 12.37 -32.77
CA LEU A 425 -9.77 11.13 -32.10
C LEU A 425 -11.19 10.71 -32.48
N LEU A 426 -12.14 11.65 -32.49
CA LEU A 426 -13.54 11.38 -32.83
C LEU A 426 -13.70 10.91 -34.29
N SER A 427 -12.91 11.44 -35.23
CA SER A 427 -12.91 11.00 -36.63
C SER A 427 -12.49 9.53 -36.79
N GLN A 428 -11.74 8.99 -35.82
CA GLN A 428 -11.33 7.59 -35.75
C GLN A 428 -12.27 6.75 -34.88
N GLY A 429 -13.37 7.32 -34.37
CA GLY A 429 -14.28 6.67 -33.43
C GLY A 429 -13.64 6.42 -32.05
N LYS A 430 -12.60 7.17 -31.68
CA LYS A 430 -11.85 7.02 -30.43
C LYS A 430 -12.19 8.11 -29.43
N TYR A 431 -12.14 7.75 -28.15
CA TYR A 431 -12.53 8.61 -27.03
C TYR A 431 -11.50 8.60 -25.89
N THR A 432 -11.39 9.69 -25.16
CA THR A 432 -10.60 9.80 -23.94
C THR A 432 -11.43 9.41 -22.71
N TRP A 433 -10.74 9.01 -21.63
CA TRP A 433 -11.41 8.69 -20.36
C TRP A 433 -12.09 9.90 -19.74
N GLY A 434 -11.51 11.10 -19.87
CA GLY A 434 -12.14 12.33 -19.39
C GLY A 434 -13.42 12.64 -20.17
N HIS A 435 -13.44 12.50 -21.51
CA HIS A 435 -14.67 12.65 -22.29
C HIS A 435 -15.78 11.67 -21.87
N LEU A 436 -15.45 10.41 -21.59
CA LEU A 436 -16.42 9.45 -21.04
C LEU A 436 -16.99 9.91 -19.68
N ILE A 437 -16.15 10.46 -18.79
CA ILE A 437 -16.57 10.97 -17.49
C ILE A 437 -17.49 12.19 -17.65
N GLN A 438 -17.13 13.15 -18.52
CA GLN A 438 -17.97 14.30 -18.84
C GLN A 438 -19.34 13.87 -19.38
N PHE A 439 -19.36 12.90 -20.30
CA PHE A 439 -20.60 12.33 -20.82
C PHE A 439 -21.46 11.73 -19.70
N ALA A 440 -20.87 10.87 -18.86
CA ALA A 440 -21.59 10.24 -17.76
C ALA A 440 -22.12 11.26 -16.75
N LEU A 441 -21.33 12.29 -16.43
CA LEU A 441 -21.75 13.39 -15.56
C LEU A 441 -22.98 14.11 -16.14
N ASN A 442 -22.95 14.43 -17.44
CA ASN A 442 -24.08 15.08 -18.11
C ASN A 442 -25.35 14.19 -18.08
N GLN A 443 -25.23 12.88 -18.34
CA GLN A 443 -26.38 11.95 -18.23
C GLN A 443 -27.01 11.94 -16.84
N VAL A 444 -26.18 12.02 -15.80
CA VAL A 444 -26.64 12.02 -14.41
C VAL A 444 -27.33 13.34 -14.08
N GLN A 445 -26.76 14.47 -14.49
CA GLN A 445 -27.27 15.82 -14.25
C GLN A 445 -28.54 16.14 -15.06
N SER A 446 -28.64 15.65 -16.30
CA SER A 446 -29.83 15.81 -17.13
C SER A 446 -31.01 14.95 -16.68
N GLY A 447 -30.76 13.98 -15.80
CA GLY A 447 -31.76 13.01 -15.32
C GLY A 447 -32.00 11.84 -16.27
N GLU A 448 -31.33 11.79 -17.42
CA GLU A 448 -31.38 10.64 -18.34
C GLU A 448 -30.86 9.36 -17.69
N PHE A 449 -29.94 9.49 -16.74
CA PHE A 449 -29.54 8.42 -15.85
C PHE A 449 -30.05 8.68 -14.43
N SER A 450 -31.03 7.87 -13.97
CA SER A 450 -31.76 8.10 -12.72
C SER A 450 -31.28 7.28 -11.52
N ASN A 451 -30.47 6.24 -11.70
CA ASN A 451 -30.02 5.43 -10.55
C ASN A 451 -29.11 6.27 -9.65
N ARG A 452 -29.32 6.19 -8.34
CA ARG A 452 -28.52 6.83 -7.30
C ARG A 452 -28.24 5.85 -6.18
N TRP A 453 -27.07 5.99 -5.56
CA TRP A 453 -26.68 5.23 -4.38
C TRP A 453 -27.01 6.01 -3.11
N ASP A 454 -27.34 5.29 -2.03
CA ASP A 454 -27.54 5.88 -0.71
C ASP A 454 -26.23 6.42 -0.16
N TYR A 455 -25.13 5.72 -0.43
CA TYR A 455 -23.78 6.11 -0.02
C TYR A 455 -22.77 5.97 -1.16
N VAL A 456 -21.86 6.94 -1.26
CA VAL A 456 -20.72 6.91 -2.18
C VAL A 456 -19.43 7.11 -1.38
N ILE A 457 -18.60 6.07 -1.36
CA ILE A 457 -17.33 6.03 -0.65
C ILE A 457 -16.21 6.11 -1.70
N VAL A 458 -15.38 7.16 -1.62
CA VAL A 458 -14.28 7.40 -2.54
C VAL A 458 -12.96 7.31 -1.78
N ASP A 459 -12.20 6.26 -2.02
CA ASP A 459 -10.85 6.10 -1.49
C ASP A 459 -9.81 6.70 -2.46
N GLU A 460 -8.74 7.29 -1.92
CA GLU A 460 -7.70 7.99 -2.70
C GLU A 460 -8.26 9.11 -3.60
N ALA A 461 -9.20 9.90 -3.05
CA ALA A 461 -9.94 10.90 -3.80
C ALA A 461 -9.05 12.00 -4.43
N GLN A 462 -7.84 12.23 -3.92
CA GLN A 462 -6.90 13.17 -4.54
C GLN A 462 -6.49 12.74 -5.95
N ASP A 463 -6.45 11.45 -6.25
CA ASP A 463 -5.97 10.95 -7.55
C ASP A 463 -7.05 10.92 -8.63
N LEU A 464 -8.25 11.44 -8.33
CA LEU A 464 -9.35 11.57 -9.27
C LEU A 464 -9.45 13.02 -9.78
N PRO A 465 -9.65 13.22 -11.10
CA PRO A 465 -9.94 14.55 -11.64
C PRO A 465 -11.24 15.14 -11.05
N PRO A 466 -11.37 16.48 -10.96
CA PRO A 466 -12.57 17.14 -10.44
C PRO A 466 -13.89 16.66 -11.05
N ALA A 467 -13.96 16.45 -12.37
CA ALA A 467 -15.16 15.95 -13.05
C ALA A 467 -15.54 14.53 -12.60
N ALA A 468 -14.56 13.68 -12.30
CA ALA A 468 -14.82 12.34 -11.77
C ALA A 468 -15.34 12.40 -10.32
N LEU A 469 -14.78 13.28 -9.50
CA LEU A 469 -15.30 13.52 -8.15
C LEU A 469 -16.70 14.14 -8.17
N ALA A 470 -16.98 15.07 -9.07
CA ALA A 470 -18.32 15.63 -9.29
C ALA A 470 -19.31 14.53 -9.67
N LEU A 471 -18.94 13.63 -10.59
CA LEU A 471 -19.75 12.45 -10.91
C LEU A 471 -20.00 11.57 -9.67
N ALA A 472 -19.00 11.33 -8.82
CA ALA A 472 -19.20 10.56 -7.59
C ALA A 472 -20.21 11.22 -6.64
N VAL A 473 -20.18 12.56 -6.52
CA VAL A 473 -21.13 13.32 -5.69
C VAL A 473 -22.54 13.25 -6.27
N GLU A 474 -22.69 13.47 -7.59
CA GLU A 474 -23.98 13.45 -8.30
C GLU A 474 -24.65 12.06 -8.30
N LEU A 475 -23.84 11.00 -8.20
CA LEU A 475 -24.32 9.63 -8.08
C LEU A 475 -24.84 9.29 -6.67
N CYS A 476 -24.58 10.14 -5.67
CA CYS A 476 -25.08 9.98 -4.32
C CYS A 476 -26.46 10.65 -4.18
N ARG A 477 -27.42 9.96 -3.54
CA ARG A 477 -28.79 10.48 -3.38
C ARG A 477 -28.81 11.74 -2.51
N GLU A 478 -28.04 11.72 -1.43
CA GLU A 478 -27.91 12.83 -0.48
C GLU A 478 -26.43 13.15 -0.23
N PRO A 479 -26.04 14.44 -0.08
CA PRO A 479 -24.65 14.80 0.17
C PRO A 479 -24.06 14.18 1.45
N SER A 480 -24.90 13.86 2.44
CA SER A 480 -24.49 13.16 3.67
C SER A 480 -24.01 11.72 3.46
N GLY A 481 -24.37 11.11 2.32
CA GLY A 481 -23.93 9.78 1.94
C GLY A 481 -22.51 9.74 1.35
N VAL A 482 -21.89 10.89 1.08
CA VAL A 482 -20.56 10.98 0.49
C VAL A 482 -19.48 10.93 1.56
N PHE A 483 -18.57 9.97 1.45
CA PHE A 483 -17.38 9.84 2.28
C PHE A 483 -16.14 9.75 1.41
N LEU A 484 -15.16 10.63 1.67
CA LEU A 484 -13.91 10.69 0.93
C LEU A 484 -12.75 10.35 1.86
N THR A 485 -11.76 9.64 1.35
CA THR A 485 -10.42 9.63 1.94
C THR A 485 -9.45 10.35 1.01
N ALA A 486 -8.46 11.06 1.57
CA ALA A 486 -7.40 11.65 0.77
C ALA A 486 -6.04 11.75 1.46
N ASP A 487 -4.98 11.66 0.69
CA ASP A 487 -3.60 11.99 1.09
C ASP A 487 -3.00 13.04 0.17
N ALA A 488 -2.94 14.29 0.63
CA ALA A 488 -2.42 15.39 -0.19
C ALA A 488 -0.95 15.17 -0.61
N ASN A 489 -0.15 14.48 0.21
CA ASN A 489 1.29 14.33 0.00
C ASN A 489 1.65 13.13 -0.89
N GLN A 490 0.73 12.17 -1.09
CA GLN A 490 0.93 11.02 -1.98
C GLN A 490 0.26 11.17 -3.35
N SER A 491 -0.30 12.34 -3.63
CA SER A 491 -0.80 12.63 -4.95
C SER A 491 0.32 12.45 -6.00
N LEU A 492 0.12 11.49 -6.91
CA LEU A 492 0.94 11.39 -8.12
C LEU A 492 0.29 12.16 -9.26
N TYR A 493 -1.03 12.35 -9.21
CA TYR A 493 -1.82 12.85 -10.33
C TYR A 493 -2.61 14.12 -10.03
N ASN A 494 -2.96 14.40 -8.76
CA ASN A 494 -3.48 15.71 -8.36
C ASN A 494 -2.39 16.76 -8.54
N ARG A 495 -2.67 17.71 -9.42
CA ARG A 495 -1.84 18.89 -9.67
C ARG A 495 -2.45 20.15 -9.08
N GLY A 496 -3.22 20.10 -7.99
CA GLY A 496 -3.51 21.29 -7.17
C GLY A 496 -4.93 21.89 -7.27
N PHE A 497 -5.97 21.10 -7.56
CA PHE A 497 -7.34 21.64 -7.55
C PHE A 497 -7.87 21.89 -6.13
N ARG A 498 -8.76 22.87 -5.98
CA ARG A 498 -9.45 23.16 -4.71
C ARG A 498 -10.73 22.33 -4.59
N TRP A 499 -10.89 21.58 -3.49
CA TRP A 499 -12.10 20.78 -3.21
C TRP A 499 -13.40 21.58 -3.34
N THR A 500 -13.39 22.86 -2.96
CA THR A 500 -14.55 23.76 -3.06
C THR A 500 -14.98 24.07 -4.50
N ARG A 501 -14.13 23.80 -5.49
CA ARG A 501 -14.42 24.00 -6.93
C ARG A 501 -14.87 22.73 -7.64
N VAL A 502 -14.83 21.58 -6.95
CA VAL A 502 -15.23 20.29 -7.55
C VAL A 502 -16.73 20.22 -7.77
N HIS A 503 -17.52 20.55 -6.74
CA HIS A 503 -18.96 20.46 -6.78
C HIS A 503 -19.59 21.28 -5.64
N GLU A 504 -20.75 21.90 -5.85
CA GLU A 504 -21.42 22.74 -4.84
C GLU A 504 -21.80 21.96 -3.56
N ASN A 505 -22.27 20.73 -3.75
CA ASN A 505 -22.62 19.83 -2.64
C ASN A 505 -21.41 19.16 -1.97
N LEU A 506 -20.18 19.39 -2.45
CA LEU A 506 -18.96 18.86 -1.85
C LEU A 506 -18.35 19.83 -0.82
N ASN A 507 -19.14 20.25 0.16
CA ASN A 507 -18.69 21.12 1.23
C ASN A 507 -18.21 20.33 2.46
N VAL A 508 -16.90 20.06 2.50
CA VAL A 508 -16.23 19.33 3.59
C VAL A 508 -15.69 20.24 4.71
N LYS A 509 -15.98 21.54 4.68
CA LYS A 509 -15.53 22.49 5.71
C LYS A 509 -16.18 22.17 7.06
N GLY A 510 -15.35 22.03 8.11
CA GLY A 510 -15.81 21.55 9.43
C GLY A 510 -16.14 20.06 9.48
N ARG A 511 -16.05 19.36 8.34
CA ARG A 511 -16.30 17.92 8.15
C ARG A 511 -15.05 17.22 7.60
N THR A 512 -13.88 17.70 8.01
CA THR A 512 -12.60 17.08 7.70
C THR A 512 -11.96 16.56 9.00
N ARG A 513 -11.49 15.32 8.99
CA ARG A 513 -10.73 14.71 10.09
C ARG A 513 -9.35 14.32 9.57
N ILE A 514 -8.31 14.54 10.37
CA ILE A 514 -6.93 14.19 10.02
C ILE A 514 -6.50 13.05 10.93
N LEU A 515 -6.13 11.92 10.35
CA LEU A 515 -5.52 10.79 11.04
C LEU A 515 -4.06 11.13 11.33
N GLN A 516 -3.75 11.30 12.62
CA GLN A 516 -2.43 11.67 13.09
C GLN A 516 -1.56 10.47 13.47
N ARG A 517 -2.09 9.25 13.47
CA ARG A 517 -1.35 8.06 13.86
C ARG A 517 -1.00 7.18 12.67
N ASN A 518 0.26 6.78 12.56
CA ASN A 518 0.77 5.86 11.56
C ASN A 518 0.87 4.45 12.13
N HIS A 519 0.11 3.53 11.54
CA HIS A 519 0.02 2.12 11.92
C HIS A 519 0.78 1.21 10.95
N ARG A 520 1.30 1.75 9.85
CA ARG A 520 1.92 0.97 8.79
C ARG A 520 3.43 0.99 8.92
N SER A 521 4.03 2.16 8.76
CA SER A 521 5.47 2.33 8.58
C SER A 521 6.15 2.61 9.91
N THR A 522 7.43 2.23 10.01
CA THR A 522 8.25 2.62 11.15
C THR A 522 8.50 4.13 11.12
N ARG A 523 8.70 4.72 12.30
CA ARG A 523 9.10 6.13 12.42
C ARG A 523 10.31 6.48 11.55
N GLN A 524 11.30 5.58 11.49
CA GLN A 524 12.53 5.76 10.72
C GLN A 524 12.27 5.83 9.21
N ILE A 525 11.44 4.93 8.68
CA ILE A 525 11.04 4.95 7.26
C ILE A 525 10.33 6.26 6.94
N ALA A 526 9.40 6.68 7.78
CA ALA A 526 8.63 7.89 7.52
C ALA A 526 9.49 9.15 7.63
N ALA A 527 10.39 9.24 8.61
CA ALA A 527 11.32 10.35 8.76
C ALA A 527 12.29 10.46 7.56
N ALA A 528 12.83 9.33 7.10
CA ALA A 528 13.65 9.24 5.90
C ALA A 528 12.87 9.65 4.64
N ALA A 529 11.62 9.20 4.50
CA ALA A 529 10.75 9.59 3.39
C ALA A 529 10.39 11.09 3.42
N CYS A 530 10.26 11.71 4.59
CA CYS A 530 10.06 13.16 4.71
C CYS A 530 11.23 13.97 4.13
N GLU A 531 12.49 13.52 4.28
CA GLU A 531 13.65 14.20 3.68
C GLU A 531 13.56 14.25 2.15
N ILE A 532 13.03 13.18 1.52
CA ILE A 532 12.82 13.15 0.07
C ILE A 532 11.92 14.31 -0.38
N MET A 533 10.92 14.66 0.43
CA MET A 533 9.90 15.67 0.12
C MET A 533 10.26 17.09 0.56
N ALA A 534 11.29 17.26 1.40
CA ALA A 534 11.67 18.56 1.97
C ALA A 534 11.88 19.68 0.92
N PRO A 535 12.40 19.41 -0.30
CA PRO A 535 12.55 20.44 -1.33
C PRO A 535 11.25 20.89 -2.02
N ILE A 536 10.09 20.28 -1.72
CA ILE A 536 8.82 20.57 -2.40
C ILE A 536 8.04 21.66 -1.64
N PRO A 537 7.78 22.85 -2.25
CA PRO A 537 7.13 23.98 -1.57
C PRO A 537 5.71 23.69 -1.04
N ASP A 538 4.94 22.89 -1.76
CA ASP A 538 3.53 22.55 -1.43
C ASP A 538 3.41 21.29 -0.56
N PHE A 539 4.49 20.86 0.09
CA PHE A 539 4.46 19.72 1.00
C PHE A 539 3.65 20.06 2.27
N ASP A 540 2.56 19.33 2.50
CA ASP A 540 1.74 19.49 3.70
C ASP A 540 2.45 18.82 4.88
N ALA A 541 3.36 19.57 5.50
CA ALA A 541 4.15 19.10 6.64
C ALA A 541 3.27 18.76 7.86
N GLU A 542 2.05 19.29 7.96
CA GLU A 542 1.12 18.97 9.05
C GLU A 542 0.60 17.53 8.93
N VAL A 543 0.29 17.08 7.71
CA VAL A 543 -0.15 15.70 7.44
C VAL A 543 0.94 14.65 7.76
N MET A 544 2.22 15.06 7.77
CA MET A 544 3.36 14.19 8.09
C MET A 544 3.78 14.24 9.56
N LYS A 545 3.22 15.15 10.37
CA LYS A 545 3.38 15.13 11.83
C LYS A 545 2.53 14.01 12.40
N GLN A 546 3.06 12.79 12.34
CA GLN A 546 2.37 11.60 12.81
C GLN A 546 2.98 11.02 14.09
N GLU A 547 2.14 10.43 14.93
CA GLU A 547 2.54 9.50 15.97
C GLU A 547 2.75 8.11 15.37
N TYR A 548 3.84 7.44 15.70
CA TYR A 548 4.18 6.15 15.09
C TYR A 548 4.00 5.01 16.10
N VAL A 549 3.23 4.01 15.70
CA VAL A 549 3.09 2.76 16.49
C VAL A 549 4.36 1.92 16.39
N HIS A 550 5.07 2.00 15.27
CA HIS A 550 6.22 1.15 14.98
C HIS A 550 7.52 1.94 14.96
N VAL A 551 8.57 1.34 15.52
CA VAL A 551 9.95 1.80 15.49
C VAL A 551 10.79 0.67 14.90
N GLY A 552 11.75 1.00 14.05
CA GLY A 552 12.59 0.03 13.35
C GLY A 552 13.99 0.56 13.07
N THR A 553 14.70 -0.10 12.17
CA THR A 553 16.02 0.34 11.71
C THR A 553 15.90 1.52 10.74
N LYS A 554 17.00 2.26 10.55
CA LYS A 554 17.10 3.24 9.46
C LYS A 554 16.95 2.53 8.12
N PRO A 555 16.30 3.15 7.12
CA PRO A 555 16.40 2.71 5.74
C PRO A 555 17.84 2.72 5.24
N VAL A 556 18.19 1.78 4.38
CA VAL A 556 19.56 1.65 3.85
C VAL A 556 19.61 2.09 2.40
N ILE A 557 20.62 2.89 2.05
CA ILE A 557 20.97 3.24 0.68
C ILE A 557 22.27 2.52 0.32
N TYR A 558 22.25 1.73 -0.75
CA TYR A 558 23.40 0.98 -1.22
C TYR A 558 23.90 1.45 -2.59
N GLY A 559 25.16 1.88 -2.62
CA GLY A 559 25.90 2.20 -3.84
C GLY A 559 26.59 0.95 -4.41
N ALA A 560 26.02 0.40 -5.49
CA ALA A 560 26.56 -0.76 -6.19
C ALA A 560 27.64 -0.38 -7.22
N ALA A 561 28.53 -1.31 -7.55
CA ALA A 561 29.47 -1.15 -8.67
C ALA A 561 28.82 -1.42 -10.04
N GLY A 562 27.62 -1.99 -10.05
CA GLY A 562 26.83 -2.26 -11.26
C GLY A 562 25.59 -3.11 -10.94
N SER A 563 24.82 -3.45 -11.99
CA SER A 563 23.51 -4.09 -11.84
C SER A 563 23.54 -5.48 -11.18
N GLU A 564 24.55 -6.30 -11.44
CA GLU A 564 24.66 -7.64 -10.84
C GLU A 564 24.95 -7.56 -9.33
N ASP A 565 25.87 -6.68 -8.94
CA ASP A 565 26.20 -6.43 -7.54
C ASP A 565 24.98 -5.90 -6.78
N GLN A 566 24.24 -4.97 -7.41
CA GLN A 566 22.98 -4.48 -6.88
C GLN A 566 21.98 -5.61 -6.64
N THR A 567 21.79 -6.49 -7.62
CA THR A 567 20.83 -7.60 -7.51
C THR A 567 21.24 -8.59 -6.42
N ARG A 568 22.53 -8.93 -6.31
CA ARG A 568 23.04 -9.83 -5.27
C ARG A 568 22.85 -9.23 -3.87
N TRP A 569 23.14 -7.94 -3.71
CA TRP A 569 22.90 -7.24 -2.46
C TRP A 569 21.41 -7.20 -2.12
N ILE A 570 20.54 -6.88 -3.08
CA ILE A 570 19.08 -6.89 -2.91
C ILE A 570 18.61 -8.26 -2.42
N ALA A 571 19.07 -9.34 -3.03
CA ALA A 571 18.71 -10.69 -2.64
C ALA A 571 19.09 -10.98 -1.18
N ASN A 572 20.33 -10.65 -0.79
CA ASN A 572 20.78 -10.82 0.59
C ASN A 572 19.96 -9.97 1.57
N GLN A 573 19.68 -8.71 1.27
CA GLN A 573 18.92 -7.84 2.16
C GLN A 573 17.46 -8.26 2.32
N ILE A 574 16.81 -8.67 1.23
CA ILE A 574 15.45 -9.24 1.30
C ILE A 574 15.46 -10.48 2.19
N TYR A 575 16.44 -11.36 2.02
CA TYR A 575 16.56 -12.54 2.88
C TYR A 575 16.77 -12.19 4.35
N GLN A 576 17.71 -11.29 4.67
CA GLN A 576 18.00 -10.90 6.05
C GLN A 576 16.81 -10.18 6.70
N ALA A 577 16.11 -9.32 5.96
CA ALA A 577 14.91 -8.65 6.43
C ALA A 577 13.76 -9.65 6.64
N ALA A 578 13.53 -10.57 5.70
CA ALA A 578 12.53 -11.62 5.80
C ALA A 578 12.79 -12.51 7.03
N ARG A 579 14.05 -12.92 7.23
CA ARG A 579 14.53 -13.62 8.43
C ARG A 579 14.26 -12.81 9.71
N THR A 580 14.62 -11.53 9.72
CA THR A 580 14.48 -10.67 10.92
C THR A 580 13.01 -10.48 11.29
N LEU A 581 12.14 -10.34 10.30
CA LEU A 581 10.71 -10.17 10.48
C LEU A 581 9.93 -11.47 10.64
N ARG A 582 10.54 -12.62 10.33
CA ARG A 582 9.89 -13.94 10.25
C ARG A 582 8.76 -13.99 9.22
N LEU A 583 9.04 -13.41 8.08
CA LEU A 583 8.11 -13.37 6.97
C LEU A 583 8.65 -14.20 5.82
N PRO A 584 7.78 -14.83 5.02
CA PRO A 584 8.21 -15.45 3.78
C PRO A 584 8.79 -14.39 2.84
N ILE A 585 9.73 -14.79 1.99
CA ILE A 585 10.40 -13.88 1.04
C ILE A 585 9.43 -13.19 0.06
N ASN A 586 8.28 -13.81 -0.22
CA ASN A 586 7.22 -13.22 -1.05
C ASN A 586 6.48 -12.04 -0.38
N ALA A 587 6.76 -11.76 0.91
CA ALA A 587 6.34 -10.55 1.60
C ALA A 587 7.19 -9.32 1.23
N ALA A 588 8.27 -9.53 0.46
CA ALA A 588 9.06 -8.46 -0.11
C ALA A 588 8.56 -8.06 -1.51
N THR A 589 8.75 -6.78 -1.84
CA THR A 589 8.58 -6.26 -3.19
C THR A 589 9.81 -5.49 -3.64
N VAL A 590 10.06 -5.49 -4.94
CA VAL A 590 11.07 -4.65 -5.59
C VAL A 590 10.37 -3.70 -6.55
N LEU A 591 10.54 -2.41 -6.26
CA LEU A 591 9.96 -1.31 -7.02
C LEU A 591 11.02 -0.74 -7.94
N VAL A 592 10.69 -0.68 -9.23
CA VAL A 592 11.54 -0.11 -10.27
C VAL A 592 10.85 1.06 -10.96
N TYR A 593 11.61 1.86 -11.69
CA TYR A 593 11.02 2.93 -12.48
C TYR A 593 10.19 2.40 -13.66
N SER A 594 10.74 1.45 -14.43
CA SER A 594 10.14 0.95 -15.67
C SER A 594 10.16 -0.57 -15.79
N SER A 595 9.30 -1.10 -16.66
CA SER A 595 9.24 -2.53 -16.97
C SER A 595 10.51 -3.06 -17.67
N SER A 596 11.24 -2.20 -18.38
CA SER A 596 12.51 -2.56 -19.02
C SER A 596 13.60 -2.91 -18.03
N VAL A 597 13.56 -2.33 -16.82
CA VAL A 597 14.47 -2.66 -15.71
C VAL A 597 13.91 -3.79 -14.86
N GLY A 598 12.60 -3.80 -14.61
CA GLY A 598 11.97 -4.79 -13.73
C GLY A 598 12.00 -6.23 -14.23
N LYS A 599 11.84 -6.45 -15.54
CA LYS A 599 11.85 -7.81 -16.10
C LYS A 599 13.22 -8.49 -15.97
N PRO A 600 14.35 -7.88 -16.39
CA PRO A 600 15.67 -8.45 -16.14
C PRO A 600 15.95 -8.68 -14.66
N LEU A 601 15.64 -7.71 -13.80
CA LEU A 601 15.88 -7.81 -12.36
C LEU A 601 15.16 -8.99 -11.72
N ALA A 602 13.90 -9.25 -12.09
CA ALA A 602 13.14 -10.40 -11.59
C ALA A 602 13.78 -11.74 -12.00
N ASN A 603 14.28 -11.84 -13.23
CA ASN A 603 14.96 -13.05 -13.70
C ASN A 603 16.25 -13.29 -12.90
N THR A 604 17.08 -12.26 -12.72
CA THR A 604 18.35 -12.38 -11.99
C THR A 604 18.14 -12.64 -10.49
N LEU A 605 17.08 -12.11 -9.86
CA LEU A 605 16.70 -12.49 -8.50
C LEU A 605 16.35 -13.97 -8.39
N THR A 606 15.66 -14.51 -9.39
CA THR A 606 15.33 -15.94 -9.46
C THR A 606 16.61 -16.78 -9.64
N GLU A 607 17.56 -16.33 -10.45
CA GLU A 607 18.88 -16.96 -10.59
C GLU A 607 19.70 -16.92 -9.29
N CYS A 608 19.48 -15.91 -8.44
CA CYS A 608 20.06 -15.81 -7.09
C CYS A 608 19.35 -16.71 -6.04
N GLY A 609 18.37 -17.52 -6.46
CA GLY A 609 17.63 -18.43 -5.57
C GLY A 609 16.45 -17.78 -4.85
N LEU A 610 15.98 -16.61 -5.29
CA LEU A 610 14.78 -15.97 -4.78
C LEU A 610 13.70 -15.91 -5.86
N PRO A 611 12.65 -16.75 -5.79
CA PRO A 611 11.54 -16.69 -6.73
C PRO A 611 11.01 -15.27 -6.86
N ALA A 612 11.07 -14.70 -8.06
CA ALA A 612 10.64 -13.33 -8.33
C ALA A 612 9.96 -13.22 -9.70
N LYS A 613 8.96 -12.34 -9.80
CA LYS A 613 8.19 -12.16 -11.04
C LYS A 613 7.87 -10.68 -11.26
N PHE A 614 8.07 -10.22 -12.48
CA PHE A 614 7.61 -8.89 -12.88
C PHE A 614 6.10 -8.89 -13.13
N MET A 615 5.38 -7.98 -12.49
CA MET A 615 3.93 -7.81 -12.62
C MET A 615 3.60 -6.36 -12.94
N ASN A 616 2.77 -6.13 -13.97
CA ASN A 616 2.18 -4.81 -14.20
C ASN A 616 0.88 -4.66 -13.39
N SER A 617 0.30 -3.45 -13.36
CA SER A 617 -0.92 -3.14 -12.59
C SER A 617 -2.14 -3.99 -12.96
N SER A 618 -2.23 -4.51 -14.19
CA SER A 618 -3.37 -5.33 -14.64
C SER A 618 -3.22 -6.82 -14.28
N GLN A 619 -1.99 -7.27 -14.10
CA GLN A 619 -1.62 -8.66 -13.77
C GLN A 619 -1.06 -8.77 -12.35
N PHE A 620 -1.26 -7.74 -11.53
CA PHE A 620 -0.72 -7.69 -10.19
C PHE A 620 -1.49 -8.65 -9.29
N ASP A 621 -0.82 -9.71 -8.87
CA ASP A 621 -1.36 -10.71 -7.96
C ASP A 621 -0.56 -10.69 -6.65
N LEU A 622 -1.23 -10.29 -5.57
CA LEU A 622 -0.65 -10.26 -4.23
C LEU A 622 -0.35 -11.68 -3.71
N GLU A 623 -1.05 -12.70 -4.21
CA GLU A 623 -1.02 -14.07 -3.69
C GLU A 623 0.04 -14.95 -4.33
N GLU A 624 0.62 -14.52 -5.44
CA GLU A 624 1.68 -15.27 -6.10
C GLU A 624 2.83 -15.53 -5.09
N PRO A 625 3.30 -16.78 -4.92
CA PRO A 625 4.27 -17.16 -3.90
C PRO A 625 5.71 -16.75 -4.25
N CYS A 626 5.91 -15.55 -4.80
CA CYS A 626 7.21 -15.01 -5.21
C CYS A 626 7.36 -13.53 -4.81
N ILE A 627 8.57 -13.00 -4.87
CA ILE A 627 8.85 -11.57 -4.75
C ILE A 627 8.17 -10.85 -5.92
N LYS A 628 7.39 -9.82 -5.60
CA LYS A 628 6.70 -9.00 -6.61
C LYS A 628 7.62 -7.91 -7.08
N VAL A 629 8.03 -7.96 -8.35
CA VAL A 629 8.76 -6.87 -9.01
C VAL A 629 7.77 -6.04 -9.81
N THR A 630 7.65 -4.75 -9.54
CA THR A 630 6.66 -3.89 -10.21
C THR A 630 7.17 -2.46 -10.37
N THR A 631 6.44 -1.64 -11.11
CA THR A 631 6.79 -0.22 -11.23
C THR A 631 6.31 0.58 -10.03
N LEU A 632 7.01 1.67 -9.72
CA LEU A 632 6.62 2.61 -8.65
C LEU A 632 5.16 3.07 -8.78
N HIS A 633 4.69 3.34 -10.01
CA HIS A 633 3.31 3.72 -10.29
C HIS A 633 2.31 2.61 -9.95
N ALA A 634 2.61 1.36 -10.32
CA ALA A 634 1.73 0.22 -10.08
C ALA A 634 1.69 -0.20 -8.61
N ALA A 635 2.71 0.14 -7.82
CA ALA A 635 2.75 -0.10 -6.38
C ALA A 635 1.91 0.89 -5.56
N LYS A 636 1.35 1.93 -6.18
CA LYS A 636 0.55 2.93 -5.46
C LYS A 636 -0.69 2.30 -4.83
N GLY A 637 -0.89 2.60 -3.55
CA GLY A 637 -1.96 2.03 -2.75
C GLY A 637 -1.65 0.63 -2.18
N LEU A 638 -0.58 -0.03 -2.65
CA LEU A 638 -0.11 -1.29 -2.10
C LEU A 638 0.85 -1.07 -0.93
N GLU A 639 1.15 -2.15 -0.20
CA GLU A 639 1.95 -2.11 1.02
C GLU A 639 2.70 -3.42 1.20
N PHE A 640 3.96 -3.36 1.61
CA PHE A 640 4.79 -4.55 1.82
C PHE A 640 5.66 -4.39 3.07
N PRO A 641 5.80 -5.45 3.89
CA PRO A 641 6.73 -5.47 5.00
C PRO A 641 8.16 -5.07 4.62
N ILE A 642 8.61 -5.52 3.46
CA ILE A 642 9.95 -5.28 2.93
C ILE A 642 9.83 -4.67 1.54
N VAL A 643 10.40 -3.48 1.35
CA VAL A 643 10.42 -2.79 0.06
C VAL A 643 11.85 -2.47 -0.33
N VAL A 644 12.16 -2.75 -1.58
CA VAL A 644 13.39 -2.30 -2.23
C VAL A 644 12.99 -1.34 -3.35
N VAL A 645 13.49 -0.10 -3.33
CA VAL A 645 13.43 0.80 -4.49
C VAL A 645 14.75 0.64 -5.24
N ALA A 646 14.70 -0.07 -6.36
CA ALA A 646 15.88 -0.45 -7.13
C ALA A 646 16.19 0.56 -8.25
N HIS A 647 17.47 0.70 -8.58
CA HIS A 647 17.97 1.56 -9.66
C HIS A 647 17.54 3.04 -9.54
N VAL A 648 17.73 3.64 -8.36
CA VAL A 648 17.54 5.09 -8.14
C VAL A 648 18.72 5.86 -8.71
N GLU A 649 18.75 5.93 -10.04
CA GLU A 649 19.88 6.36 -10.85
C GLU A 649 19.52 7.56 -11.74
N ALA A 650 20.52 8.36 -12.12
CA ALA A 650 20.36 9.44 -13.09
C ALA A 650 19.82 8.90 -14.43
N GLY A 651 18.89 9.62 -15.04
CA GLY A 651 18.20 9.22 -16.27
C GLY A 651 17.05 8.22 -16.07
N ARG A 652 16.91 7.63 -14.87
CA ARG A 652 15.80 6.73 -14.51
C ARG A 652 14.88 7.36 -13.48
N LEU A 653 15.43 7.77 -12.33
CA LEU A 653 14.67 8.43 -11.27
C LEU A 653 15.53 9.53 -10.65
N PRO A 654 15.42 10.80 -11.10
CA PRO A 654 14.44 11.27 -12.08
C PRO A 654 14.73 10.82 -13.51
N ARG A 655 13.67 10.59 -14.28
CA ARG A 655 13.78 10.44 -15.74
C ARG A 655 14.21 11.77 -16.35
N GLU A 656 15.05 11.70 -17.36
CA GLU A 656 15.38 12.86 -18.20
C GLU A 656 14.12 13.50 -18.78
N THR A 657 14.16 14.82 -18.91
CA THR A 657 13.15 15.61 -19.57
C THR A 657 13.82 16.43 -20.66
N ASP A 658 13.16 16.54 -21.81
CA ASP A 658 13.50 17.43 -22.91
C ASP A 658 12.86 18.82 -22.75
N ALA A 659 12.19 19.07 -21.61
CA ALA A 659 11.65 20.37 -21.25
C ALA A 659 12.74 21.45 -21.29
N THR A 660 12.44 22.57 -21.96
CA THR A 660 13.32 23.75 -22.00
C THR A 660 12.86 24.85 -21.04
N ASP A 661 11.58 24.84 -20.68
CA ASP A 661 10.99 25.79 -19.73
C ASP A 661 11.44 25.47 -18.28
N PRO A 662 12.02 26.42 -17.53
CA PRO A 662 12.50 26.17 -16.17
C PRO A 662 11.40 25.72 -15.19
N ASP A 663 10.19 26.26 -15.28
CA ASP A 663 9.10 25.92 -14.37
C ASP A 663 8.59 24.50 -14.68
N GLU A 664 8.61 24.09 -15.95
CA GLU A 664 8.29 22.73 -16.37
C GLU A 664 9.32 21.70 -15.87
N ILE A 665 10.61 22.01 -15.98
CA ILE A 665 11.69 21.15 -15.45
C ILE A 665 11.52 20.95 -13.95
N VAL A 666 11.28 22.03 -13.20
CA VAL A 666 11.04 21.98 -11.75
C VAL A 666 9.81 21.12 -11.44
N THR A 667 8.71 21.31 -12.17
CA THR A 667 7.47 20.54 -11.97
C THR A 667 7.68 19.05 -12.23
N HIS A 668 8.36 18.69 -13.33
CA HIS A 668 8.71 17.31 -13.66
C HIS A 668 9.58 16.67 -12.56
N LEU A 669 10.61 17.37 -12.09
CA LEU A 669 11.46 16.89 -11.00
C LEU A 669 10.67 16.68 -9.70
N GLN A 670 9.74 17.58 -9.36
CA GLN A 670 8.86 17.42 -8.19
C GLN A 670 7.95 16.20 -8.32
N GLU A 671 7.40 15.93 -9.52
CA GLU A 671 6.59 14.73 -9.79
C GLU A 671 7.40 13.44 -9.64
N GLN A 672 8.60 13.39 -10.22
CA GLN A 672 9.50 12.24 -10.08
C GLN A 672 9.94 12.05 -8.61
N ARG A 673 10.11 13.12 -7.84
CA ARG A 673 10.43 13.06 -6.41
C ARG A 673 9.25 12.57 -5.57
N ARG A 674 8.01 12.97 -5.89
CA ARG A 674 6.78 12.39 -5.31
C ARG A 674 6.66 10.91 -5.62
N LEU A 675 7.01 10.48 -6.84
CA LEU A 675 7.03 9.06 -7.20
C LEU A 675 8.02 8.27 -6.34
N PHE A 676 9.22 8.82 -6.10
CA PHE A 676 10.19 8.21 -5.20
C PHE A 676 9.65 8.11 -3.76
N PHE A 677 9.07 9.19 -3.24
CA PHE A 677 8.42 9.21 -1.93
C PHE A 677 7.29 8.16 -1.81
N VAL A 678 6.41 8.06 -2.81
CA VAL A 678 5.34 7.06 -2.82
C VAL A 678 5.91 5.64 -2.76
N GLY A 679 6.98 5.36 -3.51
CA GLY A 679 7.70 4.09 -3.46
C GLY A 679 8.25 3.76 -2.07
N CYS A 680 8.97 4.70 -1.46
CA CYS A 680 9.54 4.53 -0.12
C CYS A 680 8.46 4.31 0.95
N THR A 681 7.32 5.00 0.85
CA THR A 681 6.20 4.89 1.80
C THR A 681 5.33 3.64 1.60
N ARG A 682 5.65 2.77 0.64
CA ARG A 682 5.06 1.42 0.56
C ARG A 682 5.63 0.49 1.64
N ALA A 683 6.78 0.84 2.21
CA ALA A 683 7.50 0.02 3.17
C ALA A 683 6.87 0.07 4.56
N MET A 684 6.61 -1.09 5.17
CA MET A 684 6.10 -1.16 6.54
C MET A 684 7.21 -1.32 7.59
N ARG A 685 8.27 -2.08 7.30
CA ARG A 685 9.30 -2.46 8.28
C ARG A 685 10.73 -2.24 7.81
N HIS A 686 11.06 -2.69 6.60
CA HIS A 686 12.36 -2.47 5.98
C HIS A 686 12.23 -1.75 4.64
N LEU A 687 13.04 -0.72 4.46
CA LEU A 687 13.19 0.02 3.21
C LEU A 687 14.66 -0.01 2.80
N PHE A 688 14.88 -0.47 1.58
CA PHE A 688 16.19 -0.46 0.93
C PHE A 688 16.10 0.37 -0.35
N VAL A 689 17.13 1.15 -0.62
CA VAL A 689 17.29 1.93 -1.85
C VAL A 689 18.62 1.54 -2.47
N THR A 690 18.65 1.32 -3.77
CA THR A 690 19.90 0.97 -4.46
C THR A 690 20.14 1.84 -5.68
N TYR A 691 21.40 2.14 -5.96
CA TYR A 691 21.83 2.90 -7.12
C TYR A 691 23.19 2.42 -7.62
N ASP A 692 23.54 2.79 -8.85
CA ASP A 692 24.88 2.61 -9.42
C ASP A 692 25.77 3.80 -9.00
N ARG A 693 26.93 3.53 -8.39
CA ARG A 693 27.86 4.57 -7.93
C ARG A 693 28.36 5.49 -9.06
N GLN A 694 28.36 5.02 -10.30
CA GLN A 694 28.74 5.83 -11.46
C GLN A 694 27.61 6.76 -11.91
N LEU A 695 26.36 6.46 -11.55
CA LEU A 695 25.16 7.17 -12.01
C LEU A 695 24.19 7.48 -10.85
N PRO A 696 24.63 8.14 -9.76
CA PRO A 696 23.75 8.46 -8.65
C PRO A 696 22.62 9.40 -9.09
N SER A 697 21.40 9.11 -8.62
CA SER A 697 20.30 10.05 -8.75
C SER A 697 20.56 11.35 -7.98
N SER A 698 20.16 12.48 -8.56
CA SER A 698 20.17 13.77 -7.88
C SER A 698 19.28 13.79 -6.63
N PHE A 699 18.28 12.91 -6.53
CA PHE A 699 17.42 12.81 -5.34
C PHE A 699 18.11 12.23 -4.11
N LEU A 700 19.26 11.58 -4.29
CA LEU A 700 20.05 11.02 -3.19
C LEU A 700 20.98 12.06 -2.55
N ALA A 701 21.31 13.14 -3.25
CA ALA A 701 22.28 14.15 -2.79
C ALA A 701 21.81 14.93 -1.55
N ASP A 702 20.49 15.08 -1.38
CA ASP A 702 19.88 15.84 -0.29
C ASP A 702 19.61 14.99 0.96
N LEU A 703 19.89 13.68 0.92
CA LEU A 703 19.55 12.73 1.98
C LEU A 703 20.66 12.63 3.03
N THR A 704 20.30 12.59 4.31
CA THR A 704 21.28 12.69 5.40
C THR A 704 21.57 11.36 6.08
N ASP A 705 22.79 11.20 6.62
CA ASP A 705 23.19 10.08 7.50
C ASP A 705 22.36 10.03 8.81
N GLY A 706 21.66 11.13 9.12
CA GLY A 706 20.73 11.24 10.24
C GLY A 706 19.56 10.28 10.10
N GLN A 707 18.96 10.18 8.90
CA GLN A 707 17.79 9.34 8.64
C GLN A 707 18.11 8.08 7.84
N TRP A 708 19.19 8.08 7.09
CA TRP A 708 19.59 6.98 6.20
C TRP A 708 20.88 6.31 6.69
N GLN A 709 21.01 5.02 6.42
CA GLN A 709 22.25 4.28 6.55
C GLN A 709 22.86 4.09 5.17
N TRP A 710 24.08 4.57 4.96
CA TRP A 710 24.77 4.44 3.67
C TRP A 710 25.72 3.25 3.66
N GLU A 711 25.62 2.44 2.62
CA GLU A 711 26.48 1.30 2.35
C GLU A 711 27.00 1.38 0.91
N SER A 712 28.16 0.77 0.65
CA SER A 712 28.70 0.68 -0.71
C SER A 712 29.47 -0.60 -0.91
N SER A 713 29.52 -1.07 -2.16
CA SER A 713 30.45 -2.13 -2.56
C SER A 713 31.88 -1.69 -2.28
N SER A 714 32.68 -2.62 -1.74
CA SER A 714 34.12 -2.44 -1.55
C SER A 714 34.83 -2.14 -2.86
#